data_AF-A0A7R9T2M8-F1
#
_entry.id   AF-A0A7R9T2M8-F1
#
_cell.length_a   1.000
_cell.length_b   1.000
_cell.length_c   1.000
_cell.angle_alpha   90.00
_cell.angle_beta   90.00
_cell.angle_gamma   90.00
#
_symmetry.space_group_name_H-M   'P 1'
#
loop_
_entity.id
_entity.type
_entity.pdbx_description
1 polymer ?
#
loop_
_entity_poly.entity_id
_entity_poly.type
_entity_poly.pdbx_seq_one_letter_code
_entity_poly.pdbx_strand_id
1 'polypeptide(L)'
;ARGVRRPPSRDRPRDRPRASVIMARGDAARGGKPARVEFSPALSAKQRAQLHAFCERHGLEHASHGDAGSDRRIVVGDLSANARIYREMDCVRDEDVVEALCRRLGVSATLEELRDFGEDASDGDGLARWTKKTMDLLELEREAEEAQAQEILRGLSPEAAARRGRALLGLTATDLRGGLLGQTIVTLELASRPNGSDALPLPPHKLSPHDVVCLRPNKSSAEGEPLASGVVYRIRDTQIELACDDMPDELSGTLRLERLSNEATHKRLVSAVERVGKYGGSSDAKQPGAHLVGVAFGDSKPRVSKTGKEVEWINTTLDASQRGAIEHALRCVDFALIHGPPGTGKTTAVVEYVAQEVARGSRVLACTASNIAIDNLVERLMKIKLPEGGEMRLVRVGHPARLLPSVLAASLEAQLLASDNSKLAKDCAKESKILRRKLLKLNDRKDRVERNEVRKELRVLAKEERNRQKAAMRDVVDGARVVCSTLSGALSGTLKFQDFDVVVIDEAAQALEAACWGAVLKGKKTVLAGDHLQLPPTVISDKAQAKGLSDTLFQRLHDMYGDLVARMLTVQYRMHADIMTWSSEAMYQGKLTAAESVATHRLRGDGEDDPPVLLLIDTAGCDMDERVEEDGESKENPDEAAVVMEVVRRLVARHDVAVDDIGVITPYNGQVTVLRELRARDDALKNLEVSTVDGFQGREKEAIIISAVRSNASGEVGFLSDSRRMNVAVTRARKHCCLIIDSDTVSSDRFLATLVEYFETHGDVASAAAYVP
;
A
#
# COMPACT_ATOMS: atom_id res chain seq x y z
N ALA A 1 85.01 15.27 -7.54
CA ALA A 1 84.80 16.60 -6.92
C ALA A 1 83.50 17.22 -7.48
N ARG A 2 82.86 18.13 -6.74
CA ARG A 2 81.64 18.88 -7.18
C ARG A 2 81.97 19.80 -8.37
N GLY A 3 81.11 20.21 -9.31
CA GLY A 3 79.67 19.96 -9.62
C GLY A 3 79.42 20.44 -11.07
N VAL A 4 78.32 21.08 -11.52
CA VAL A 4 76.99 21.49 -11.00
C VAL A 4 76.04 21.70 -12.24
N ARG A 5 74.71 21.76 -12.04
CA ARG A 5 73.63 22.19 -12.99
C ARG A 5 73.10 21.16 -14.04
N ARG A 6 71.79 20.88 -13.94
CA ARG A 6 70.90 20.37 -15.01
C ARG A 6 69.56 21.14 -14.97
N PRO A 7 68.90 21.42 -16.11
CA PRO A 7 67.59 22.07 -16.19
C PRO A 7 66.48 20.99 -16.49
N PRO A 8 65.24 21.31 -16.94
CA PRO A 8 64.03 20.75 -16.33
C PRO A 8 63.44 19.52 -17.06
N SER A 9 62.60 18.75 -16.35
CA SER A 9 61.90 17.57 -16.87
C SER A 9 60.42 17.83 -17.21
N ARG A 10 59.90 17.08 -18.20
CA ARG A 10 58.56 17.18 -18.80
C ARG A 10 57.44 16.49 -18.01
N ASP A 11 56.20 16.76 -18.44
CA ASP A 11 54.91 16.24 -17.97
C ASP A 11 54.73 14.72 -17.91
N ARG A 12 53.92 14.27 -16.92
CA ARG A 12 52.65 13.48 -17.01
C ARG A 12 52.41 12.72 -15.68
N PRO A 13 51.17 12.30 -15.35
CA PRO A 13 49.83 12.78 -15.75
C PRO A 13 49.00 13.27 -14.52
N ARG A 14 47.74 13.69 -14.71
CA ARG A 14 46.82 14.04 -13.60
C ARG A 14 46.22 12.78 -12.96
N ASP A 15 46.43 12.59 -11.67
CA ASP A 15 45.70 11.61 -10.86
C ASP A 15 44.22 12.01 -10.66
N ARG A 16 43.35 11.01 -10.55
CA ARG A 16 41.98 11.19 -10.03
C ARG A 16 42.06 11.36 -8.50
N PRO A 17 41.29 12.27 -7.87
CA PRO A 17 41.25 12.35 -6.41
C PRO A 17 40.65 11.07 -5.83
N ARG A 18 41.31 10.51 -4.82
CA ARG A 18 40.72 9.50 -3.93
C ARG A 18 39.63 10.15 -3.10
N ALA A 19 38.56 9.43 -2.79
CA ALA A 19 37.51 9.91 -1.89
C ALA A 19 38.10 10.28 -0.53
N SER A 20 37.96 11.54 -0.13
CA SER A 20 38.39 12.06 1.17
C SER A 20 37.18 12.66 1.89
N VAL A 21 36.82 12.07 3.04
CA VAL A 21 35.81 12.64 3.94
C VAL A 21 36.24 14.07 4.33
N ILE A 22 35.35 15.03 4.20
CA ILE A 22 35.60 16.41 4.64
C ILE A 22 35.47 16.46 6.17
N MET A 23 36.55 16.09 6.85
CA MET A 23 36.67 16.23 8.31
C MET A 23 36.81 17.71 8.67
N ALA A 24 35.69 18.41 8.80
CA ALA A 24 35.66 19.82 9.20
C ALA A 24 36.08 19.97 10.67
N ARG A 25 37.26 20.55 10.92
CA ARG A 25 37.63 21.10 12.23
C ARG A 25 36.82 22.39 12.50
N GLY A 26 35.57 22.24 12.88
CA GLY A 26 34.68 23.34 13.27
C GLY A 26 34.93 23.84 14.70
N ASP A 27 34.61 25.11 14.95
CA ASP A 27 34.81 25.81 16.24
C ASP A 27 33.99 25.24 17.43
N ALA A 28 33.16 24.21 17.21
CA ALA A 28 32.32 23.57 18.24
C ALA A 28 33.12 22.98 19.42
N ALA A 29 34.42 22.70 19.23
CA ALA A 29 35.31 22.15 20.25
C ALA A 29 35.67 23.12 21.41
N ARG A 30 35.01 24.29 21.52
CA ARG A 30 35.21 25.26 22.62
C ARG A 30 33.90 25.72 23.30
N GLY A 31 33.05 24.78 23.71
CA GLY A 31 32.02 25.02 24.74
C GLY A 31 31.07 26.22 24.48
N GLY A 32 30.81 26.52 23.21
CA GLY A 32 29.93 27.62 22.80
C GLY A 32 28.48 27.16 22.70
N LYS A 33 27.54 28.07 23.02
CA LYS A 33 26.10 27.85 22.82
C LYS A 33 25.77 27.45 21.37
N PRO A 34 24.69 26.70 21.12
CA PRO A 34 24.29 26.30 19.77
C PRO A 34 24.18 27.51 18.84
N ALA A 35 24.73 27.37 17.63
CA ALA A 35 24.85 28.47 16.68
C ALA A 35 23.60 28.54 15.78
N ARG A 36 22.85 29.63 15.90
CA ARG A 36 21.75 29.97 14.98
C ARG A 36 22.30 30.64 13.72
N VAL A 37 22.03 30.05 12.56
CA VAL A 37 22.39 30.54 11.23
C VAL A 37 21.14 31.02 10.51
N GLU A 38 21.22 32.18 9.85
CA GLU A 38 20.12 32.75 9.08
C GLU A 38 20.54 32.95 7.63
N PHE A 39 19.76 32.39 6.69
CA PHE A 39 20.04 32.46 5.27
C PHE A 39 19.30 33.62 4.62
N SER A 40 19.99 34.29 3.70
CA SER A 40 19.51 35.46 2.96
C SER A 40 18.16 35.21 2.27
N PRO A 41 17.24 36.20 2.24
CA PRO A 41 15.99 36.08 1.48
C PRO A 41 16.20 35.81 -0.03
N ALA A 42 17.40 36.11 -0.53
CA ALA A 42 17.80 35.92 -1.92
C ALA A 42 17.94 34.44 -2.36
N LEU A 43 17.85 33.46 -1.45
CA LEU A 43 17.89 32.04 -1.81
C LEU A 43 16.80 31.69 -2.85
N SER A 44 17.18 30.97 -3.90
CA SER A 44 16.24 30.41 -4.86
C SER A 44 15.28 29.40 -4.19
N ALA A 45 14.17 29.06 -4.86
CA ALA A 45 13.25 28.03 -4.37
C ALA A 45 13.96 26.66 -4.25
N LYS A 46 14.87 26.34 -5.18
CA LYS A 46 15.73 25.14 -5.14
C LYS A 46 16.60 25.12 -3.90
N GLN A 47 17.36 26.18 -3.63
CA GLN A 47 18.25 26.28 -2.47
C GLN A 47 17.48 26.18 -1.15
N ARG A 48 16.27 26.73 -1.08
CA ARG A 48 15.39 26.60 0.09
C ARG A 48 14.93 25.15 0.30
N ALA A 49 14.51 24.45 -0.76
CA ALA A 49 14.14 23.04 -0.68
C ALA A 49 15.33 22.15 -0.28
N GLN A 50 16.52 22.39 -0.85
CA GLN A 50 17.77 21.72 -0.45
C GLN A 50 18.09 21.96 1.03
N LEU A 51 17.89 23.19 1.54
CA LEU A 51 18.13 23.51 2.95
C LEU A 51 17.19 22.73 3.88
N HIS A 52 15.88 22.71 3.56
CA HIS A 52 14.88 21.96 4.32
C HIS A 52 15.19 20.45 4.33
N ALA A 53 15.38 19.84 3.16
CA ALA A 53 15.69 18.42 3.03
C ALA A 53 16.99 18.00 3.74
N PHE A 54 18.03 18.85 3.70
CA PHE A 54 19.26 18.62 4.46
C PHE A 54 19.02 18.69 5.97
N CYS A 55 18.24 19.66 6.44
CA CYS A 55 17.96 19.81 7.86
C CYS A 55 17.11 18.66 8.41
N GLU A 56 16.07 18.24 7.69
CA GLU A 56 15.24 17.08 8.02
C GLU A 56 16.08 15.79 8.09
N ARG A 57 16.88 15.50 7.05
CA ARG A 57 17.74 14.30 6.98
C ARG A 57 18.78 14.22 8.10
N HIS A 58 19.23 15.36 8.62
CA HIS A 58 20.24 15.42 9.69
C HIS A 58 19.65 15.80 11.06
N GLY A 59 18.33 15.82 11.23
CA GLY A 59 17.67 16.10 12.51
C GLY A 59 17.93 17.50 13.05
N LEU A 60 18.17 18.47 12.17
CA LEU A 60 18.45 19.87 12.52
C LEU A 60 17.14 20.67 12.66
N GLU A 61 16.97 21.34 13.80
CA GLU A 61 15.94 22.36 13.95
C GLU A 61 16.11 23.46 12.90
N HIS A 62 15.01 23.80 12.23
CA HIS A 62 15.00 24.84 11.21
C HIS A 62 13.58 25.39 10.99
N ALA A 63 13.47 26.65 10.56
CA ALA A 63 12.17 27.30 10.34
C ALA A 63 12.23 28.41 9.27
N SER A 64 11.23 28.44 8.40
CA SER A 64 10.95 29.58 7.50
C SER A 64 10.29 30.71 8.29
N HIS A 65 10.80 31.94 8.18
CA HIS A 65 10.21 33.15 8.76
C HIS A 65 9.89 34.19 7.67
N GLY A 66 8.75 34.89 7.80
CA GLY A 66 8.33 35.99 6.92
C GLY A 66 7.05 35.70 6.11
N ASP A 67 6.30 36.78 5.81
CA ASP A 67 5.09 36.72 5.00
C ASP A 67 5.36 36.38 3.52
N ALA A 68 4.30 36.00 2.79
CA ALA A 68 4.39 35.49 1.42
C ALA A 68 4.96 36.52 0.42
N GLY A 69 6.28 36.47 0.18
CA GLY A 69 6.98 37.37 -0.72
C GLY A 69 8.50 37.15 -0.74
N SER A 70 9.23 38.19 -1.17
CA SER A 70 10.69 38.18 -1.35
C SER A 70 11.51 38.20 -0.04
N ASP A 71 10.86 38.31 1.12
CA ASP A 71 11.51 38.46 2.43
C ASP A 71 11.54 37.18 3.28
N ARG A 72 11.17 36.02 2.69
CA ARG A 72 11.09 34.74 3.42
C ARG A 72 12.49 34.14 3.64
N ARG A 73 12.98 34.24 4.88
CA ARG A 73 14.27 33.75 5.36
C ARG A 73 14.16 32.34 5.93
N ILE A 74 15.24 31.57 5.93
CA ILE A 74 15.32 30.30 6.67
C ILE A 74 16.36 30.41 7.77
N VAL A 75 15.95 29.98 8.97
CA VAL A 75 16.78 29.87 10.16
C VAL A 75 17.09 28.39 10.41
N VAL A 76 18.33 28.06 10.76
CA VAL A 76 18.77 26.70 11.14
C VAL A 76 19.55 26.76 12.46
N GLY A 77 19.32 25.79 13.34
CA GLY A 77 19.80 25.74 14.72
C GLY A 77 18.71 26.10 15.74
N ASP A 78 19.11 26.28 17.01
CA ASP A 78 18.24 26.61 18.15
C ASP A 78 17.23 27.72 17.82
N LEU A 79 15.95 27.33 17.79
CA LEU A 79 14.82 28.21 17.42
C LEU A 79 14.27 29.02 18.61
N SER A 80 14.83 28.88 19.82
CA SER A 80 14.37 29.62 21.00
C SER A 80 14.53 31.14 20.84
N ALA A 81 13.61 31.90 21.44
CA ALA A 81 13.57 33.36 21.32
C ALA A 81 14.83 34.08 21.86
N ASN A 82 15.67 33.39 22.65
CA ASN A 82 16.89 33.93 23.26
C ASN A 82 18.18 33.54 22.51
N ALA A 83 18.10 32.76 21.42
CA ALA A 83 19.25 32.36 20.62
C ALA A 83 19.82 33.53 19.80
N ARG A 84 21.11 33.85 19.96
CA ARG A 84 21.79 34.89 19.18
C ARG A 84 22.02 34.42 17.74
N ILE A 85 21.57 35.21 16.77
CA ILE A 85 21.89 35.02 15.34
C ILE A 85 23.39 35.31 15.15
N TYR A 86 24.14 34.35 14.60
CA TYR A 86 25.60 34.46 14.48
C TYR A 86 26.10 35.05 13.15
N ARG A 87 25.28 35.02 12.08
CA ARG A 87 25.48 35.71 10.78
C ARG A 87 24.30 35.49 9.85
N GLU A 88 24.08 36.46 8.97
CA GLU A 88 23.32 36.34 7.72
C GLU A 88 24.26 35.79 6.63
N MET A 89 23.80 34.85 5.80
CA MET A 89 24.60 34.24 4.72
C MET A 89 23.98 34.40 3.34
N ASP A 90 24.74 34.99 2.41
CA ASP A 90 24.47 34.99 0.98
C ASP A 90 25.17 33.80 0.30
N CYS A 91 24.40 32.88 -0.27
CA CYS A 91 24.91 31.72 -1.01
C CYS A 91 24.66 31.90 -2.51
N VAL A 92 25.72 32.08 -3.30
CA VAL A 92 25.63 32.36 -4.74
C VAL A 92 25.44 31.08 -5.57
N ARG A 93 25.88 29.92 -5.05
CA ARG A 93 25.75 28.61 -5.70
C ARG A 93 25.23 27.58 -4.71
N ASP A 94 24.60 26.53 -5.22
CA ASP A 94 23.96 25.50 -4.38
C ASP A 94 24.98 24.71 -3.53
N GLU A 95 26.17 24.45 -4.08
CA GLU A 95 27.31 23.85 -3.35
C GLU A 95 27.72 24.67 -2.11
N ASP A 96 27.64 26.01 -2.20
CA ASP A 96 28.04 26.92 -1.12
C ASP A 96 27.06 26.84 0.07
N VAL A 97 25.81 26.46 -0.17
CA VAL A 97 24.77 26.31 0.86
C VAL A 97 25.09 25.14 1.78
N VAL A 98 25.32 23.96 1.20
CA VAL A 98 25.54 22.72 1.97
C VAL A 98 26.93 22.70 2.61
N GLU A 99 27.95 23.23 1.93
CA GLU A 99 29.28 23.38 2.52
C GLU A 99 29.26 24.35 3.73
N ALA A 100 28.47 25.42 3.68
CA ALA A 100 28.30 26.33 4.83
C ALA A 100 27.65 25.62 6.04
N LEU A 101 26.63 24.80 5.82
CA LEU A 101 25.97 24.00 6.86
C LEU A 101 26.94 23.01 7.51
N CYS A 102 27.62 22.16 6.72
CA CYS A 102 28.59 21.19 7.23
C CYS A 102 29.72 21.84 8.05
N ARG A 103 30.30 22.94 7.54
CA ARG A 103 31.39 23.66 8.22
C ARG A 103 30.97 24.33 9.52
N ARG A 104 29.71 24.75 9.67
CA ARG A 104 29.27 25.60 10.79
C ARG A 104 28.42 24.89 11.85
N LEU A 105 27.62 23.89 11.45
CA LEU A 105 26.79 23.08 12.35
C LEU A 105 27.51 21.79 12.79
N GLY A 106 28.70 21.50 12.24
CA GLY A 106 29.49 20.33 12.63
C GLY A 106 28.98 19.00 12.05
N VAL A 107 28.07 19.05 11.07
CA VAL A 107 27.51 17.87 10.41
C VAL A 107 28.51 17.29 9.41
N SER A 108 28.88 16.03 9.60
CA SER A 108 29.75 15.28 8.69
C SER A 108 28.93 14.66 7.55
N ALA A 109 28.99 15.26 6.36
CA ALA A 109 28.45 14.69 5.12
C ALA A 109 29.58 14.21 4.20
N THR A 110 29.32 13.18 3.41
CA THR A 110 30.27 12.65 2.41
C THR A 110 30.28 13.48 1.13
N LEU A 111 31.37 13.39 0.36
CA LEU A 111 31.46 14.01 -0.97
C LEU A 111 30.48 13.42 -2.01
N GLU A 112 29.94 12.23 -1.75
CA GLU A 112 28.91 11.61 -2.59
C GLU A 112 27.52 12.15 -2.23
N GLU A 113 27.18 12.29 -0.95
CA GLU A 113 25.96 12.98 -0.52
C GLU A 113 25.92 14.45 -0.99
N LEU A 114 27.04 15.16 -0.89
CA LEU A 114 27.18 16.53 -1.42
C LEU A 114 26.99 16.62 -2.94
N ARG A 115 27.27 15.52 -3.68
CA ARG A 115 27.04 15.45 -5.13
C ARG A 115 25.62 15.08 -5.47
N ASP A 116 24.97 14.18 -4.75
CA ASP A 116 23.54 13.90 -4.92
C ASP A 116 22.72 15.20 -4.82
N PHE A 117 22.99 16.04 -3.80
CA PHE A 117 22.35 17.36 -3.68
C PHE A 117 22.69 18.35 -4.80
N GLY A 118 23.85 18.23 -5.44
CA GLY A 118 24.33 19.13 -6.50
C GLY A 118 23.84 18.75 -7.90
N GLU A 119 23.93 17.47 -8.26
CA GLU A 119 23.50 16.91 -9.54
C GLU A 119 21.96 16.98 -9.70
N ASP A 120 21.21 17.10 -8.60
CA ASP A 120 19.74 17.01 -8.60
C ASP A 120 18.98 18.11 -9.35
N ALA A 121 19.66 19.14 -9.87
CA ALA A 121 19.07 20.07 -10.85
C ALA A 121 20.12 20.77 -11.73
N SER A 122 21.04 20.00 -12.31
CA SER A 122 21.73 20.37 -13.55
C SER A 122 21.63 19.22 -14.55
N ASP A 123 21.17 19.54 -15.76
CA ASP A 123 20.95 18.65 -16.92
C ASP A 123 19.74 17.69 -16.86
N GLY A 124 18.72 18.03 -17.66
CA GLY A 124 17.72 17.07 -18.16
C GLY A 124 16.47 16.85 -17.29
N ASP A 125 15.33 17.24 -17.86
CA ASP A 125 13.96 16.77 -17.60
C ASP A 125 13.74 15.87 -16.35
N GLY A 126 13.02 16.41 -15.35
CA GLY A 126 12.67 15.70 -14.12
C GLY A 126 11.82 14.45 -14.37
N LEU A 127 11.01 14.43 -15.43
CA LEU A 127 10.26 13.25 -15.86
C LEU A 127 11.20 12.12 -16.32
N ALA A 128 12.22 12.43 -17.12
CA ALA A 128 13.19 11.44 -17.60
C ALA A 128 13.99 10.83 -16.44
N ARG A 129 14.41 11.66 -15.46
CA ARG A 129 15.08 11.18 -14.24
C ARG A 129 14.18 10.31 -13.38
N TRP A 130 12.93 10.73 -13.12
CA TRP A 130 11.94 9.92 -12.40
C TRP A 130 11.65 8.61 -13.13
N THR A 131 11.50 8.63 -14.47
CA THR A 131 11.22 7.44 -15.27
C THR A 131 12.34 6.41 -15.11
N LYS A 132 13.61 6.82 -15.28
CA LYS A 132 14.76 5.93 -15.11
C LYS A 132 14.85 5.40 -13.68
N LYS A 133 14.82 6.28 -12.67
CA LYS A 133 14.86 5.92 -11.25
C LYS A 133 13.78 4.89 -10.91
N THR A 134 12.53 5.14 -11.30
CA THR A 134 11.40 4.25 -10.99
C THR A 134 11.54 2.89 -11.65
N MET A 135 12.05 2.81 -12.89
CA MET A 135 12.31 1.54 -13.57
C MET A 135 13.40 0.72 -12.85
N ASP A 136 14.51 1.37 -12.47
CA ASP A 136 15.60 0.72 -11.72
C ASP A 136 15.12 0.22 -10.34
N LEU A 137 14.19 0.95 -9.69
CA LEU A 137 13.61 0.55 -8.40
C LEU A 137 12.60 -0.59 -8.51
N LEU A 138 11.75 -0.60 -9.53
CA LEU A 138 10.82 -1.71 -9.79
C LEU A 138 11.57 -3.02 -10.06
N GLU A 139 12.72 -2.95 -10.74
CA GLU A 139 13.55 -4.13 -10.98
C GLU A 139 14.21 -4.64 -9.70
N LEU A 140 14.70 -3.75 -8.82
CA LEU A 140 15.20 -4.13 -7.48
C LEU A 140 14.11 -4.76 -6.59
N GLU A 141 12.85 -4.37 -6.76
CA GLU A 141 11.71 -4.97 -6.08
C GLU A 141 11.37 -6.35 -6.66
N ARG A 142 11.39 -6.49 -8.00
CA ARG A 142 11.23 -7.79 -8.68
C ARG A 142 12.29 -8.79 -8.24
N GLU A 143 13.56 -8.36 -8.19
CA GLU A 143 14.67 -9.20 -7.73
C GLU A 143 14.49 -9.65 -6.27
N ALA A 144 13.95 -8.79 -5.39
CA ALA A 144 13.68 -9.13 -4.00
C ALA A 144 12.46 -10.07 -3.85
N GLU A 145 11.35 -9.81 -4.57
CA GLU A 145 10.21 -10.73 -4.66
C GLU A 145 10.66 -12.12 -5.13
N GLU A 146 11.51 -12.19 -6.16
CA GLU A 146 12.02 -13.44 -6.69
C GLU A 146 13.04 -14.12 -5.76
N ALA A 147 13.90 -13.35 -5.09
CA ALA A 147 14.82 -13.90 -4.08
C ALA A 147 14.04 -14.52 -2.91
N GLN A 148 13.08 -13.80 -2.33
CA GLN A 148 12.21 -14.31 -1.27
C GLN A 148 11.39 -15.52 -1.73
N ALA A 149 10.83 -15.49 -2.94
CA ALA A 149 10.12 -16.65 -3.50
C ALA A 149 11.04 -17.86 -3.71
N GLN A 150 12.27 -17.65 -4.20
CA GLN A 150 13.26 -18.71 -4.42
C GLN A 150 13.82 -19.27 -3.12
N GLU A 151 14.10 -18.43 -2.12
CA GLU A 151 14.58 -18.84 -0.80
C GLU A 151 13.60 -19.80 -0.12
N ILE A 152 12.30 -19.50 -0.20
CA ILE A 152 11.27 -20.36 0.38
C ILE A 152 11.02 -21.63 -0.48
N LEU A 153 11.53 -21.70 -1.71
CA LEU A 153 11.52 -22.91 -2.55
C LEU A 153 12.81 -23.74 -2.44
N ARG A 154 13.96 -23.09 -2.20
CA ARG A 154 15.27 -23.75 -2.05
C ARG A 154 15.29 -24.56 -0.75
N GLY A 155 15.78 -25.80 -0.84
CA GLY A 155 15.85 -26.72 0.29
C GLY A 155 14.57 -27.48 0.64
N LEU A 156 13.42 -27.15 0.05
CA LEU A 156 12.18 -27.93 0.22
C LEU A 156 12.02 -28.97 -0.89
N SER A 157 11.87 -30.24 -0.53
CA SER A 157 11.29 -31.22 -1.44
C SER A 157 9.82 -30.85 -1.75
N PRO A 158 9.20 -31.38 -2.83
CA PRO A 158 7.78 -31.14 -3.11
C PRO A 158 6.86 -31.46 -1.92
N GLU A 159 7.20 -32.48 -1.13
CA GLU A 159 6.49 -32.89 0.08
C GLU A 159 6.70 -31.92 1.25
N ALA A 160 7.85 -31.25 1.34
CA ALA A 160 8.10 -30.18 2.30
C ALA A 160 7.40 -28.87 1.89
N ALA A 161 7.35 -28.54 0.60
CA ALA A 161 6.55 -27.44 0.07
C ALA A 161 5.05 -27.68 0.29
N ALA A 162 4.57 -28.92 0.12
CA ALA A 162 3.20 -29.32 0.44
C ALA A 162 2.90 -29.23 1.96
N ARG A 163 3.80 -29.68 2.84
CA ARG A 163 3.66 -29.50 4.30
C ARG A 163 3.60 -28.04 4.74
N ARG A 164 4.34 -27.14 4.07
CA ARG A 164 4.24 -25.67 4.26
C ARG A 164 3.03 -25.04 3.54
N GLY A 165 2.20 -25.85 2.87
CA GLY A 165 0.97 -25.44 2.20
C GLY A 165 1.17 -24.71 0.86
N ARG A 166 2.36 -24.74 0.26
CA ARG A 166 2.71 -23.97 -0.95
C ARG A 166 2.59 -24.76 -2.26
N ALA A 167 2.41 -26.08 -2.17
CA ALA A 167 2.17 -26.94 -3.32
C ALA A 167 1.04 -27.95 -3.01
N LEU A 168 0.32 -28.37 -4.04
CA LEU A 168 -0.62 -29.49 -3.98
C LEU A 168 -0.10 -30.61 -4.87
N LEU A 169 0.05 -31.81 -4.32
CA LEU A 169 0.62 -32.98 -5.00
C LEU A 169 -0.45 -34.01 -5.33
N GLY A 170 -0.22 -34.85 -6.34
CA GLY A 170 -1.09 -35.98 -6.67
C GLY A 170 -2.47 -35.59 -7.19
N LEU A 171 -2.58 -34.44 -7.87
CA LEU A 171 -3.82 -33.96 -8.48
C LEU A 171 -4.11 -34.68 -9.81
N THR A 172 -5.37 -34.67 -10.23
CA THR A 172 -5.85 -35.12 -11.55
C THR A 172 -6.88 -34.13 -12.09
N ALA A 173 -6.86 -33.86 -13.39
CA ALA A 173 -7.83 -32.99 -14.04
C ALA A 173 -9.16 -33.72 -14.29
N THR A 174 -10.25 -33.20 -13.73
CA THR A 174 -11.58 -33.84 -13.77
C THR A 174 -12.57 -33.14 -14.71
N ASP A 175 -12.45 -31.82 -14.93
CA ASP A 175 -13.25 -31.07 -15.90
C ASP A 175 -12.43 -29.97 -16.59
N LEU A 176 -12.84 -29.61 -17.82
CA LEU A 176 -12.24 -28.56 -18.66
C LEU A 176 -13.35 -27.74 -19.32
N ARG A 177 -13.64 -26.56 -18.76
CA ARG A 177 -14.70 -25.66 -19.25
C ARG A 177 -14.15 -24.37 -19.86
N GLY A 178 -14.94 -23.71 -20.70
CA GLY A 178 -14.64 -22.36 -21.17
C GLY A 178 -14.78 -21.34 -20.03
N GLY A 179 -13.84 -20.42 -19.94
CA GLY A 179 -13.86 -19.25 -19.05
C GLY A 179 -14.00 -17.95 -19.84
N LEU A 180 -13.87 -16.82 -19.14
CA LEU A 180 -13.98 -15.50 -19.74
C LEU A 180 -12.82 -15.24 -20.73
N LEU A 181 -13.10 -14.49 -21.80
CA LEU A 181 -12.15 -14.03 -22.81
C LEU A 181 -11.34 -15.14 -23.51
N GLY A 182 -11.88 -16.37 -23.55
CA GLY A 182 -11.26 -17.53 -24.19
C GLY A 182 -10.33 -18.34 -23.29
N GLN A 183 -10.24 -18.02 -21.99
CA GLN A 183 -9.52 -18.85 -21.02
C GLN A 183 -10.13 -20.26 -20.93
N THR A 184 -9.32 -21.24 -20.58
CA THR A 184 -9.82 -22.56 -20.17
C THR A 184 -9.72 -22.69 -18.67
N ILE A 185 -10.84 -23.01 -18.01
CA ILE A 185 -10.86 -23.34 -16.59
C ILE A 185 -10.70 -24.85 -16.47
N VAL A 186 -9.64 -25.29 -15.80
CA VAL A 186 -9.39 -26.69 -15.43
C VAL A 186 -9.79 -26.92 -13.98
N THR A 187 -10.57 -27.96 -13.72
CA THR A 187 -10.89 -28.43 -12.37
C THR A 187 -9.93 -29.57 -12.01
N LEU A 188 -9.31 -29.47 -10.84
CA LEU A 188 -8.35 -30.43 -10.31
C LEU A 188 -8.83 -30.96 -8.97
N GLU A 189 -8.79 -32.28 -8.82
CA GLU A 189 -9.09 -33.01 -7.59
C GLU A 189 -7.90 -33.91 -7.22
N LEU A 190 -7.81 -34.35 -5.98
CA LEU A 190 -6.83 -35.38 -5.60
C LEU A 190 -7.15 -36.70 -6.31
N ALA A 191 -6.12 -37.39 -6.79
CA ALA A 191 -6.25 -38.70 -7.40
C ALA A 191 -6.79 -39.72 -6.37
N SER A 192 -8.07 -40.07 -6.48
CA SER A 192 -8.71 -41.02 -5.57
C SER A 192 -8.18 -42.45 -5.77
N ARG A 193 -8.32 -43.29 -4.73
CA ARG A 193 -7.94 -44.71 -4.82
C ARG A 193 -8.91 -45.45 -5.76
N PRO A 194 -8.49 -46.52 -6.47
CA PRO A 194 -9.29 -47.18 -7.51
C PRO A 194 -10.71 -47.64 -7.12
N ASN A 195 -11.03 -47.73 -5.82
CA ASN A 195 -12.31 -48.23 -5.30
C ASN A 195 -13.07 -47.19 -4.43
N GLY A 196 -12.68 -45.91 -4.44
CA GLY A 196 -13.35 -44.84 -3.69
C GLY A 196 -14.12 -43.89 -4.60
N SER A 197 -15.43 -43.80 -4.43
CA SER A 197 -16.32 -42.93 -5.25
C SER A 197 -16.34 -41.46 -4.83
N ASP A 198 -15.85 -41.14 -3.64
CA ASP A 198 -15.91 -39.79 -3.08
C ASP A 198 -14.61 -39.02 -3.35
N ALA A 199 -14.74 -37.73 -3.66
CA ALA A 199 -13.60 -36.83 -3.85
C ALA A 199 -12.95 -36.53 -2.49
N LEU A 200 -11.63 -36.69 -2.41
CA LEU A 200 -10.86 -36.45 -1.18
C LEU A 200 -10.73 -34.94 -0.91
N PRO A 201 -10.79 -34.50 0.36
CA PRO A 201 -10.55 -33.11 0.71
C PRO A 201 -9.09 -32.72 0.42
N LEU A 202 -8.88 -31.50 -0.08
CA LEU A 202 -7.56 -30.94 -0.32
C LEU A 202 -6.79 -30.85 1.02
N PRO A 203 -5.47 -31.14 1.04
CA PRO A 203 -4.66 -30.96 2.23
C PRO A 203 -4.55 -29.47 2.60
N PRO A 204 -4.31 -29.12 3.88
CA PRO A 204 -4.15 -27.74 4.31
C PRO A 204 -3.12 -26.98 3.47
N HIS A 205 -3.53 -25.85 2.88
CA HIS A 205 -2.70 -25.08 1.97
C HIS A 205 -2.84 -23.57 2.17
N LYS A 206 -1.80 -22.83 1.78
CA LYS A 206 -1.75 -21.36 1.71
C LYS A 206 -2.12 -20.82 0.33
N LEU A 207 -2.42 -21.70 -0.63
CA LEU A 207 -2.97 -21.31 -1.93
C LEU A 207 -4.29 -20.56 -1.75
N SER A 208 -4.42 -19.43 -2.42
CA SER A 208 -5.61 -18.58 -2.45
C SER A 208 -6.07 -18.33 -3.88
N PRO A 209 -7.36 -17.99 -4.12
CA PRO A 209 -7.78 -17.44 -5.40
C PRO A 209 -6.87 -16.30 -5.84
N HIS A 210 -6.44 -16.36 -7.09
CA HIS A 210 -5.47 -15.49 -7.76
C HIS A 210 -3.99 -15.66 -7.45
N ASP A 211 -3.60 -16.67 -6.69
CA ASP A 211 -2.20 -17.10 -6.75
C ASP A 211 -1.88 -17.47 -8.21
N VAL A 212 -0.80 -16.88 -8.74
CA VAL A 212 -0.23 -17.33 -10.01
C VAL A 212 0.39 -18.68 -9.73
N VAL A 213 0.05 -19.67 -10.54
CA VAL A 213 0.41 -21.06 -10.30
C VAL A 213 0.79 -21.74 -11.60
N CYS A 214 1.64 -22.76 -11.51
CA CYS A 214 1.94 -23.63 -12.63
C CYS A 214 1.57 -25.09 -12.34
N LEU A 215 1.14 -25.76 -13.39
CA LEU A 215 0.89 -27.20 -13.41
C LEU A 215 2.11 -27.93 -13.92
N ARG A 216 2.49 -29.00 -13.21
CA ARG A 216 3.61 -29.87 -13.57
C ARG A 216 3.21 -31.35 -13.44
N PRO A 217 3.90 -32.28 -14.11
CA PRO A 217 3.82 -33.69 -13.77
C PRO A 217 4.33 -33.89 -12.34
N ASN A 218 3.63 -34.69 -11.53
CA ASN A 218 3.95 -34.83 -10.10
C ASN A 218 5.42 -35.25 -9.84
N LYS A 219 6.00 -36.05 -10.74
CA LYS A 219 7.38 -36.58 -10.66
C LYS A 219 8.45 -35.81 -11.46
N SER A 220 8.17 -34.63 -12.02
CA SER A 220 9.20 -33.87 -12.75
C SER A 220 10.22 -33.21 -11.80
N SER A 221 11.37 -32.77 -12.32
CA SER A 221 12.21 -31.82 -11.58
C SER A 221 11.46 -30.50 -11.33
N ALA A 222 11.92 -29.70 -10.37
CA ALA A 222 11.40 -28.34 -10.13
C ALA A 222 11.79 -27.37 -11.26
N GLU A 223 12.93 -27.63 -11.92
CA GLU A 223 13.55 -26.77 -12.95
C GLU A 223 13.03 -26.99 -14.38
N GLY A 224 12.13 -27.95 -14.62
CA GLY A 224 11.56 -28.18 -15.96
C GLY A 224 10.62 -27.06 -16.42
N GLU A 225 10.19 -27.09 -17.68
CA GLU A 225 9.07 -26.25 -18.13
C GLU A 225 7.73 -26.73 -17.53
N PRO A 226 6.80 -25.81 -17.18
CA PRO A 226 5.47 -26.17 -16.72
C PRO A 226 4.56 -26.63 -17.87
N LEU A 227 3.61 -27.52 -17.59
CA LEU A 227 2.60 -27.97 -18.56
C LEU A 227 1.63 -26.85 -18.94
N ALA A 228 1.26 -26.04 -17.95
CA ALA A 228 0.44 -24.85 -18.08
C ALA A 228 0.79 -23.89 -16.95
N SER A 229 0.64 -22.60 -17.21
CA SER A 229 0.64 -21.56 -16.16
C SER A 229 -0.72 -20.87 -16.16
N GLY A 230 -1.20 -20.51 -14.98
CA GLY A 230 -2.52 -19.95 -14.81
C GLY A 230 -2.69 -19.26 -13.47
N VAL A 231 -3.94 -18.96 -13.17
CA VAL A 231 -4.36 -18.20 -11.99
C VAL A 231 -5.40 -19.05 -11.27
N VAL A 232 -5.25 -19.25 -9.95
CA VAL A 232 -6.27 -19.98 -9.18
C VAL A 232 -7.61 -19.25 -9.31
N TYR A 233 -8.58 -19.89 -9.96
CA TYR A 233 -9.91 -19.35 -10.23
C TYR A 233 -10.81 -19.50 -9.00
N ARG A 234 -10.81 -20.68 -8.40
CA ARG A 234 -11.65 -21.00 -7.24
C ARG A 234 -11.05 -22.16 -6.46
N ILE A 235 -11.23 -22.14 -5.14
CA ILE A 235 -10.93 -23.28 -4.27
C ILE A 235 -12.26 -23.74 -3.63
N ARG A 236 -12.40 -25.05 -3.45
CA ARG A 236 -13.41 -25.70 -2.61
C ARG A 236 -12.72 -26.80 -1.81
N ASP A 237 -13.41 -27.34 -0.81
CA ASP A 237 -12.90 -28.33 0.12
C ASP A 237 -12.25 -29.55 -0.57
N THR A 238 -12.74 -29.99 -1.73
CA THR A 238 -12.26 -31.17 -2.49
C THR A 238 -11.60 -30.86 -3.84
N GLN A 239 -11.71 -29.63 -4.35
CA GLN A 239 -11.30 -29.28 -5.71
C GLN A 239 -10.73 -27.87 -5.84
N ILE A 240 -9.73 -27.72 -6.70
CA ILE A 240 -9.15 -26.42 -7.07
C ILE A 240 -9.33 -26.19 -8.59
N GLU A 241 -9.92 -25.05 -8.94
CA GLU A 241 -10.16 -24.62 -10.31
C GLU A 241 -9.10 -23.60 -10.71
N LEU A 242 -8.46 -23.73 -11.87
CA LEU A 242 -7.47 -22.79 -12.40
C LEU A 242 -7.95 -22.22 -13.73
N ALA A 243 -7.79 -20.91 -13.93
CA ALA A 243 -7.97 -20.27 -15.23
C ALA A 243 -6.62 -20.12 -15.92
N CYS A 244 -6.48 -20.72 -17.10
CA CYS A 244 -5.26 -20.70 -17.90
C CYS A 244 -5.57 -20.11 -19.28
N ASP A 245 -4.69 -19.22 -19.76
CA ASP A 245 -4.81 -18.63 -21.11
C ASP A 245 -4.46 -19.66 -22.20
N ASP A 246 -3.38 -20.42 -21.99
CA ASP A 246 -2.93 -21.51 -22.86
C ASP A 246 -2.91 -22.83 -22.07
N MET A 247 -3.70 -23.82 -22.50
CA MET A 247 -3.73 -25.17 -21.94
C MET A 247 -3.16 -26.19 -22.93
N PRO A 248 -2.35 -27.16 -22.48
CA PRO A 248 -1.83 -28.22 -23.32
C PRO A 248 -2.95 -29.15 -23.81
N ASP A 249 -2.73 -29.76 -24.97
CA ASP A 249 -3.67 -30.67 -25.63
C ASP A 249 -3.99 -31.94 -24.80
N GLU A 250 -3.10 -32.35 -23.89
CA GLU A 250 -3.27 -33.51 -23.00
C GLU A 250 -2.77 -33.20 -21.58
N LEU A 251 -3.58 -33.52 -20.56
CA LEU A 251 -3.25 -33.46 -19.12
C LEU A 251 -3.27 -34.88 -18.54
N SER A 252 -2.28 -35.70 -18.90
CA SER A 252 -2.23 -37.10 -18.51
C SER A 252 -1.35 -37.36 -17.27
N GLY A 253 -1.76 -38.33 -16.45
CA GLY A 253 -1.05 -38.73 -15.23
C GLY A 253 -1.40 -37.90 -13.99
N THR A 254 -0.63 -38.08 -12.92
CA THR A 254 -0.76 -37.25 -11.71
C THR A 254 0.01 -35.96 -11.88
N LEU A 255 -0.64 -34.86 -11.50
CA LEU A 255 -0.16 -33.50 -11.58
C LEU A 255 0.25 -32.99 -10.19
N ARG A 256 1.04 -31.93 -10.17
CA ARG A 256 1.21 -31.07 -9.01
C ARG A 256 1.02 -29.61 -9.39
N LEU A 257 0.58 -28.84 -8.41
CA LEU A 257 0.33 -27.40 -8.52
C LEU A 257 1.31 -26.66 -7.61
N GLU A 258 2.09 -25.75 -8.19
CA GLU A 258 3.08 -24.92 -7.50
C GLU A 258 2.71 -23.44 -7.63
N ARG A 259 2.92 -22.63 -6.59
CA ARG A 259 2.76 -21.18 -6.64
C ARG A 259 4.00 -20.50 -7.23
N LEU A 260 3.78 -19.58 -8.17
CA LEU A 260 4.79 -18.75 -8.82
C LEU A 260 4.79 -17.30 -8.28
N SER A 261 5.85 -16.55 -8.59
CA SER A 261 5.90 -15.10 -8.47
C SER A 261 4.98 -14.42 -9.50
N ASN A 262 4.57 -13.18 -9.24
CA ASN A 262 3.53 -12.49 -10.00
C ASN A 262 4.11 -11.50 -11.03
N GLU A 263 4.92 -12.00 -11.98
CA GLU A 263 5.54 -11.19 -13.05
C GLU A 263 4.55 -10.26 -13.80
N ALA A 264 3.28 -10.66 -13.87
CA ALA A 264 2.23 -9.91 -14.55
C ALA A 264 1.96 -8.53 -13.91
N THR A 265 2.23 -8.37 -12.61
CA THR A 265 2.14 -7.06 -11.94
C THR A 265 3.33 -6.19 -12.32
N HIS A 266 4.57 -6.69 -12.20
CA HIS A 266 5.78 -5.95 -12.56
C HIS A 266 5.73 -5.44 -14.01
N LYS A 267 5.41 -6.31 -14.98
CA LYS A 267 5.26 -5.95 -16.40
C LYS A 267 4.21 -4.85 -16.65
N ARG A 268 3.16 -4.76 -15.82
CA ARG A 268 2.13 -3.71 -15.90
C ARG A 268 2.61 -2.38 -15.31
N LEU A 269 3.35 -2.40 -14.20
CA LEU A 269 3.94 -1.22 -13.56
C LEU A 269 5.00 -0.59 -14.47
N VAL A 270 5.94 -1.39 -14.96
CA VAL A 270 6.93 -1.00 -15.98
C VAL A 270 6.25 -0.33 -17.18
N SER A 271 5.24 -0.98 -17.76
CA SER A 271 4.51 -0.40 -18.89
C SER A 271 3.75 0.89 -18.55
N ALA A 272 3.41 1.14 -17.28
CA ALA A 272 2.83 2.42 -16.84
C ALA A 272 3.88 3.53 -16.83
N VAL A 273 5.04 3.27 -16.22
CA VAL A 273 6.18 4.20 -16.15
C VAL A 273 6.68 4.54 -17.56
N GLU A 274 6.79 3.55 -18.46
CA GLU A 274 7.15 3.77 -19.86
C GLU A 274 6.19 4.70 -20.62
N ARG A 275 4.89 4.71 -20.30
CA ARG A 275 3.92 5.62 -20.95
C ARG A 275 4.06 7.04 -20.43
N VAL A 276 4.32 7.19 -19.13
CA VAL A 276 4.57 8.48 -18.48
C VAL A 276 5.84 9.11 -19.04
N GLY A 277 6.95 8.35 -19.11
CA GLY A 277 8.22 8.80 -19.70
C GLY A 277 8.22 9.04 -21.22
N LYS A 278 7.12 8.72 -21.94
CA LYS A 278 6.92 9.06 -23.36
C LYS A 278 6.08 10.33 -23.57
N TYR A 279 5.67 11.00 -22.50
CA TYR A 279 5.04 12.31 -22.57
C TYR A 279 5.89 13.30 -23.37
N GLY A 280 5.25 14.15 -24.17
CA GLY A 280 5.91 15.03 -25.15
C GLY A 280 6.35 14.34 -26.46
N GLY A 281 6.47 13.01 -26.50
CA GLY A 281 6.73 12.24 -27.73
C GLY A 281 5.51 12.23 -28.67
N SER A 282 5.73 12.42 -29.98
CA SER A 282 4.70 12.81 -30.95
C SER A 282 3.56 11.80 -31.25
N SER A 283 3.50 10.66 -30.54
CA SER A 283 2.46 9.63 -30.70
C SER A 283 1.47 9.50 -29.54
N ASP A 284 1.89 9.78 -28.29
CA ASP A 284 1.08 9.49 -27.08
C ASP A 284 0.26 10.69 -26.56
N ALA A 285 0.25 11.81 -27.31
CA ALA A 285 -0.57 13.00 -27.07
C ALA A 285 -2.11 12.78 -27.22
N LYS A 286 -2.59 11.54 -27.08
CA LYS A 286 -4.00 11.14 -27.23
C LYS A 286 -4.67 10.65 -25.95
N GLN A 287 -3.92 10.42 -24.86
CA GLN A 287 -4.52 9.97 -23.60
C GLN A 287 -5.14 11.15 -22.84
N PRO A 288 -6.34 11.01 -22.23
CA PRO A 288 -7.03 12.12 -21.56
C PRO A 288 -6.19 12.84 -20.50
N GLY A 289 -5.41 12.06 -19.73
CA GLY A 289 -4.58 12.56 -18.63
C GLY A 289 -3.18 13.01 -19.04
N ALA A 290 -2.86 13.13 -20.33
CA ALA A 290 -1.50 13.49 -20.76
C ALA A 290 -1.01 14.80 -20.12
N HIS A 291 -1.84 15.84 -20.09
CA HIS A 291 -1.51 17.12 -19.47
C HIS A 291 -1.26 17.04 -17.94
N LEU A 292 -1.78 16.00 -17.27
CA LEU A 292 -1.53 15.76 -15.84
C LEU A 292 -0.08 15.36 -15.57
N VAL A 293 0.66 14.86 -16.57
CA VAL A 293 2.10 14.57 -16.44
C VAL A 293 2.87 15.88 -16.21
N GLY A 294 2.68 16.89 -17.07
CA GLY A 294 3.32 18.20 -16.90
C GLY A 294 2.92 18.90 -15.60
N VAL A 295 1.68 18.71 -15.12
CA VAL A 295 1.28 19.20 -13.79
C VAL A 295 1.95 18.40 -12.67
N ALA A 296 2.08 17.08 -12.79
CA ALA A 296 2.71 16.27 -11.73
C ALA A 296 4.23 16.46 -11.64
N PHE A 297 4.91 16.84 -12.72
CA PHE A 297 6.37 17.06 -12.73
C PHE A 297 6.79 18.54 -12.67
N GLY A 298 5.83 19.48 -12.59
CA GLY A 298 6.10 20.90 -12.34
C GLY A 298 6.22 21.79 -13.57
N ASP A 299 6.13 21.23 -14.79
CA ASP A 299 6.08 21.97 -16.06
C ASP A 299 4.87 22.92 -16.14
N SER A 300 3.83 22.66 -15.36
CA SER A 300 2.60 23.45 -15.30
C SER A 300 2.01 23.48 -13.90
N LYS A 301 1.39 24.60 -13.52
CA LYS A 301 0.70 24.71 -12.22
C LYS A 301 -0.71 24.10 -12.30
N PRO A 302 -1.19 23.41 -11.26
CA PRO A 302 -2.56 22.91 -11.21
C PRO A 302 -3.56 24.07 -11.21
N ARG A 303 -4.66 23.90 -11.92
CA ARG A 303 -5.71 24.91 -12.12
C ARG A 303 -6.92 24.59 -11.23
N VAL A 304 -7.48 25.65 -10.65
CA VAL A 304 -8.69 25.60 -9.84
C VAL A 304 -9.69 26.60 -10.40
N SER A 305 -10.93 26.18 -10.63
CA SER A 305 -12.01 27.04 -11.11
C SER A 305 -12.30 28.16 -10.10
N LYS A 306 -12.41 29.38 -10.60
CA LYS A 306 -12.83 30.55 -9.80
C LYS A 306 -14.34 30.55 -9.53
N THR A 307 -15.14 29.99 -10.42
CA THR A 307 -16.60 29.86 -10.30
C THR A 307 -16.96 28.44 -9.87
N GLY A 308 -17.45 28.29 -8.64
CA GLY A 308 -18.15 27.08 -8.22
C GLY A 308 -19.62 27.13 -8.67
N LYS A 309 -20.18 26.00 -9.09
CA LYS A 309 -21.63 25.80 -9.05
C LYS A 309 -21.99 25.45 -7.61
N GLU A 310 -23.15 25.92 -7.16
CA GLU A 310 -23.76 25.49 -5.90
C GLU A 310 -23.93 23.96 -5.89
N VAL A 311 -23.70 23.34 -4.73
CA VAL A 311 -23.71 21.88 -4.56
C VAL A 311 -24.97 21.48 -3.82
N GLU A 312 -25.87 20.79 -4.52
CA GLU A 312 -26.98 20.09 -3.87
C GLU A 312 -26.44 18.78 -3.28
N TRP A 313 -26.32 18.73 -1.96
CA TRP A 313 -25.71 17.61 -1.23
C TRP A 313 -26.58 16.36 -1.27
N ILE A 314 -26.04 15.26 -1.78
CA ILE A 314 -26.73 13.97 -1.85
C ILE A 314 -26.70 13.32 -0.45
N ASN A 315 -25.54 13.34 0.21
CA ASN A 315 -25.42 13.05 1.63
C ASN A 315 -25.54 14.33 2.47
N THR A 316 -26.64 14.46 3.21
CA THR A 316 -26.91 15.60 4.10
C THR A 316 -26.16 15.56 5.44
N THR A 317 -25.57 14.41 5.83
CA THR A 317 -24.90 14.23 7.13
C THR A 317 -23.43 14.63 7.16
N LEU A 318 -22.88 15.09 6.03
CA LEU A 318 -21.47 15.50 5.92
C LEU A 318 -21.16 16.73 6.77
N ASP A 319 -20.01 16.74 7.45
CA ASP A 319 -19.51 17.92 8.18
C ASP A 319 -18.89 18.98 7.26
N ALA A 320 -18.53 20.13 7.85
CA ALA A 320 -17.96 21.26 7.12
C ALA A 320 -16.60 20.97 6.46
N SER A 321 -15.75 20.13 7.08
CA SER A 321 -14.45 19.75 6.53
C SER A 321 -14.61 18.82 5.32
N GLN A 322 -15.53 17.85 5.40
CA GLN A 322 -15.92 16.99 4.30
C GLN A 322 -16.50 17.79 3.13
N ARG A 323 -17.48 18.67 3.40
CA ARG A 323 -18.07 19.55 2.37
C ARG A 323 -17.02 20.43 1.70
N GLY A 324 -16.19 21.12 2.48
CA GLY A 324 -15.12 21.99 1.96
C GLY A 324 -14.07 21.25 1.12
N ALA A 325 -13.72 20.01 1.50
CA ALA A 325 -12.84 19.16 0.71
C ALA A 325 -13.47 18.74 -0.62
N ILE A 326 -14.75 18.35 -0.61
CA ILE A 326 -15.50 17.96 -1.81
C ILE A 326 -15.70 19.17 -2.74
N GLU A 327 -16.11 20.33 -2.23
CA GLU A 327 -16.24 21.57 -3.01
C GLU A 327 -14.94 21.99 -3.66
N HIS A 328 -13.81 21.91 -2.94
CA HIS A 328 -12.49 22.20 -3.47
C HIS A 328 -12.13 21.20 -4.58
N ALA A 329 -12.28 19.89 -4.34
CA ALA A 329 -12.03 18.86 -5.33
C ALA A 329 -12.92 19.01 -6.58
N LEU A 330 -14.17 19.42 -6.43
CA LEU A 330 -15.10 19.72 -7.52
C LEU A 330 -14.72 20.99 -8.32
N ARG A 331 -13.92 21.90 -7.74
CA ARG A 331 -13.38 23.08 -8.42
C ARG A 331 -12.02 22.85 -9.08
N CYS A 332 -11.20 21.91 -8.59
CA CYS A 332 -9.96 21.54 -9.24
C CYS A 332 -10.20 20.99 -10.65
N VAL A 333 -9.32 21.36 -11.58
CA VAL A 333 -9.37 20.92 -12.99
C VAL A 333 -8.42 19.77 -13.23
N ASP A 334 -7.20 19.84 -12.69
CA ASP A 334 -6.12 18.87 -12.96
C ASP A 334 -6.02 17.82 -11.83
N PHE A 335 -5.61 18.23 -10.63
CA PHE A 335 -5.49 17.39 -9.43
C PHE A 335 -6.24 17.98 -8.22
N ALA A 336 -6.79 17.10 -7.38
CA ALA A 336 -7.17 17.42 -6.00
C ALA A 336 -6.75 16.30 -5.05
N LEU A 337 -6.42 16.65 -3.80
CA LEU A 337 -6.08 15.70 -2.74
C LEU A 337 -7.08 15.84 -1.59
N ILE A 338 -7.73 14.74 -1.22
CA ILE A 338 -8.53 14.63 0.00
C ILE A 338 -7.68 13.91 1.04
N HIS A 339 -7.07 14.68 1.94
CA HIS A 339 -6.31 14.14 3.06
C HIS A 339 -7.30 13.71 4.15
N GLY A 340 -7.43 12.40 4.36
CA GLY A 340 -8.41 11.82 5.27
C GLY A 340 -7.75 11.03 6.41
N PRO A 341 -7.42 11.71 7.53
CA PRO A 341 -6.92 11.10 8.76
C PRO A 341 -7.84 10.00 9.34
N PRO A 342 -7.36 9.19 10.31
CA PRO A 342 -8.13 8.12 10.93
C PRO A 342 -9.51 8.57 11.44
N GLY A 343 -10.55 7.79 11.15
CA GLY A 343 -11.92 8.06 11.58
C GLY A 343 -12.65 9.23 10.89
N THR A 344 -12.00 10.01 10.01
CA THR A 344 -12.57 11.24 9.43
C THR A 344 -13.61 11.07 8.32
N GLY A 345 -14.00 9.82 8.02
CA GLY A 345 -14.99 9.55 6.97
C GLY A 345 -14.46 9.74 5.54
N LYS A 346 -13.14 9.66 5.30
CA LYS A 346 -12.49 9.74 3.97
C LYS A 346 -13.29 9.07 2.84
N THR A 347 -13.58 7.77 2.96
CA THR A 347 -14.33 7.03 1.94
C THR A 347 -15.79 7.51 1.81
N THR A 348 -16.39 8.09 2.85
CA THR A 348 -17.71 8.74 2.76
C THR A 348 -17.64 10.01 1.90
N ALA A 349 -16.60 10.84 2.10
CA ALA A 349 -16.36 12.02 1.27
C ALA A 349 -16.04 11.65 -0.20
N VAL A 350 -15.30 10.56 -0.42
CA VAL A 350 -15.03 10.00 -1.76
C VAL A 350 -16.32 9.53 -2.43
N VAL A 351 -17.22 8.85 -1.72
CA VAL A 351 -18.52 8.39 -2.25
C VAL A 351 -19.38 9.58 -2.68
N GLU A 352 -19.50 10.62 -1.84
CA GLU A 352 -20.21 11.85 -2.21
C GLU A 352 -19.58 12.50 -3.44
N TYR A 353 -18.25 12.66 -3.46
CA TYR A 353 -17.55 13.28 -4.59
C TYR A 353 -17.81 12.53 -5.92
N VAL A 354 -17.77 11.20 -5.91
CA VAL A 354 -18.10 10.37 -7.09
C VAL A 354 -19.57 10.56 -7.48
N ALA A 355 -20.50 10.58 -6.52
CA ALA A 355 -21.91 10.81 -6.79
C ALA A 355 -22.18 12.21 -7.40
N GLN A 356 -21.50 13.24 -6.91
CA GLN A 356 -21.56 14.62 -7.41
C GLN A 356 -21.03 14.73 -8.85
N GLU A 357 -19.89 14.10 -9.16
CA GLU A 357 -19.37 14.06 -10.54
C GLU A 357 -20.33 13.31 -11.48
N VAL A 358 -20.94 12.20 -11.06
CA VAL A 358 -21.93 11.49 -11.88
C VAL A 358 -23.21 12.30 -12.08
N ALA A 359 -23.71 12.99 -11.04
CA ALA A 359 -24.85 13.89 -11.15
C ALA A 359 -24.58 15.08 -12.10
N ARG A 360 -23.30 15.47 -12.27
CA ARG A 360 -22.85 16.46 -13.25
C ARG A 360 -22.65 15.88 -14.67
N GLY A 361 -22.88 14.58 -14.85
CA GLY A 361 -22.78 13.87 -16.12
C GLY A 361 -21.41 13.26 -16.42
N SER A 362 -20.42 13.46 -15.55
CA SER A 362 -19.05 12.92 -15.69
C SER A 362 -19.06 11.39 -15.67
N ARG A 363 -18.18 10.76 -16.47
CA ARG A 363 -17.85 9.35 -16.35
C ARG A 363 -16.63 9.17 -15.46
N VAL A 364 -16.74 8.31 -14.45
CA VAL A 364 -15.75 8.19 -13.36
C VAL A 364 -15.07 6.82 -13.35
N LEU A 365 -13.74 6.80 -13.24
CA LEU A 365 -12.96 5.61 -12.88
C LEU A 365 -12.58 5.70 -11.41
N ALA A 366 -13.21 4.88 -10.57
CA ALA A 366 -12.87 4.73 -9.16
C ALA A 366 -11.89 3.58 -8.95
N CYS A 367 -10.79 3.86 -8.26
CA CYS A 367 -9.68 2.94 -8.05
C CYS A 367 -9.24 2.90 -6.58
N THR A 368 -8.68 1.75 -6.16
CA THR A 368 -7.94 1.62 -4.89
C THR A 368 -6.75 0.68 -5.05
N ALA A 369 -5.88 0.62 -4.04
CA ALA A 369 -4.81 -0.38 -3.97
C ALA A 369 -5.33 -1.81 -3.73
N SER A 370 -6.34 -2.00 -2.87
CA SER A 370 -6.79 -3.32 -2.39
C SER A 370 -8.23 -3.69 -2.77
N ASN A 371 -8.52 -4.99 -2.92
CA ASN A 371 -9.88 -5.46 -3.29
C ASN A 371 -10.93 -5.09 -2.23
N ILE A 372 -10.60 -5.22 -0.95
CA ILE A 372 -11.51 -4.89 0.15
C ILE A 372 -11.89 -3.39 0.11
N ALA A 373 -10.93 -2.50 -0.14
CA ALA A 373 -11.20 -1.07 -0.20
C ALA A 373 -12.12 -0.69 -1.38
N ILE A 374 -11.90 -1.25 -2.58
CA ILE A 374 -12.78 -0.96 -3.73
C ILE A 374 -14.17 -1.59 -3.57
N ASP A 375 -14.27 -2.75 -2.91
CA ASP A 375 -15.57 -3.39 -2.66
C ASP A 375 -16.38 -2.61 -1.62
N ASN A 376 -15.75 -2.13 -0.55
CA ASN A 376 -16.36 -1.20 0.40
C ASN A 376 -16.84 0.10 -0.26
N LEU A 377 -16.08 0.62 -1.23
CA LEU A 377 -16.47 1.78 -2.03
C LEU A 377 -17.68 1.46 -2.93
N VAL A 378 -17.68 0.32 -3.61
CA VAL A 378 -18.79 -0.14 -4.46
C VAL A 378 -20.06 -0.33 -3.65
N GLU A 379 -20.00 -0.97 -2.48
CA GLU A 379 -21.19 -1.20 -1.65
C GLU A 379 -21.84 0.12 -1.20
N ARG A 380 -21.04 1.14 -0.89
CA ARG A 380 -21.55 2.48 -0.57
C ARG A 380 -22.14 3.17 -1.80
N LEU A 381 -21.48 3.11 -2.95
CA LEU A 381 -21.98 3.69 -4.22
C LEU A 381 -23.29 3.03 -4.69
N MET A 382 -23.46 1.73 -4.48
CA MET A 382 -24.71 1.01 -4.79
C MET A 382 -25.91 1.48 -3.95
N LYS A 383 -25.68 2.12 -2.80
CA LYS A 383 -26.74 2.64 -1.91
C LYS A 383 -27.13 4.09 -2.23
N ILE A 384 -26.40 4.77 -3.11
CA ILE A 384 -26.66 6.15 -3.50
C ILE A 384 -27.82 6.23 -4.50
N LYS A 385 -28.77 7.13 -4.22
CA LYS A 385 -29.81 7.57 -5.17
C LYS A 385 -29.40 8.90 -5.78
N LEU A 386 -29.43 9.03 -7.10
CA LEU A 386 -29.11 10.29 -7.78
C LEU A 386 -30.31 11.24 -7.74
N PRO A 387 -30.11 12.57 -7.83
CA PRO A 387 -31.20 13.57 -7.75
C PRO A 387 -32.35 13.36 -8.76
N GLU A 388 -32.05 12.82 -9.95
CA GLU A 388 -33.05 12.48 -10.98
C GLU A 388 -33.87 11.20 -10.65
N GLY A 389 -33.72 10.64 -9.44
CA GLY A 389 -34.37 9.39 -9.02
C GLY A 389 -33.76 8.11 -9.61
N GLY A 390 -32.70 8.23 -10.40
CA GLY A 390 -32.01 7.12 -11.06
C GLY A 390 -31.02 6.38 -10.16
N GLU A 391 -30.79 5.11 -10.48
CA GLU A 391 -29.75 4.28 -9.86
C GLU A 391 -28.35 4.56 -10.44
N MET A 392 -27.33 4.38 -9.60
CA MET A 392 -25.92 4.51 -9.99
C MET A 392 -25.50 3.37 -10.92
N ARG A 393 -25.47 3.61 -12.24
CA ARG A 393 -24.95 2.66 -13.24
C ARG A 393 -23.46 2.45 -13.05
N LEU A 394 -23.08 1.39 -12.34
CA LEU A 394 -21.70 1.06 -12.01
C LEU A 394 -21.29 -0.38 -12.37
N VAL A 395 -20.00 -0.58 -12.63
CA VAL A 395 -19.39 -1.88 -12.94
C VAL A 395 -18.13 -2.08 -12.11
N ARG A 396 -18.07 -3.16 -11.33
CA ARG A 396 -16.87 -3.61 -10.62
C ARG A 396 -16.03 -4.52 -11.52
N VAL A 397 -14.93 -4.00 -12.03
CA VAL A 397 -13.92 -4.75 -12.78
C VAL A 397 -12.95 -5.41 -11.79
N GLY A 398 -13.09 -6.72 -11.67
CA GLY A 398 -12.34 -7.59 -10.78
C GLY A 398 -12.83 -9.03 -10.98
N HIS A 399 -12.11 -9.98 -10.41
CA HIS A 399 -12.50 -11.39 -10.54
C HIS A 399 -13.39 -11.81 -9.36
N PRO A 400 -14.56 -12.45 -9.59
CA PRO A 400 -15.56 -12.70 -8.55
C PRO A 400 -15.06 -13.38 -7.27
N ALA A 401 -14.05 -14.26 -7.36
CA ALA A 401 -13.49 -14.94 -6.19
C ALA A 401 -12.74 -14.00 -5.20
N ARG A 402 -12.49 -12.74 -5.59
CA ARG A 402 -11.90 -11.68 -4.74
C ARG A 402 -12.91 -10.63 -4.29
N LEU A 403 -14.17 -10.76 -4.70
CA LEU A 403 -15.22 -9.78 -4.43
C LEU A 403 -16.00 -10.16 -3.17
N LEU A 404 -16.36 -9.16 -2.35
CA LEU A 404 -17.34 -9.35 -1.29
C LEU A 404 -18.69 -9.83 -1.86
N PRO A 405 -19.45 -10.70 -1.15
CA PRO A 405 -20.74 -11.19 -1.63
C PRO A 405 -21.74 -10.08 -1.99
N SER A 406 -21.71 -8.96 -1.26
CA SER A 406 -22.56 -7.78 -1.50
C SER A 406 -22.32 -7.11 -2.85
N VAL A 407 -21.12 -7.21 -3.41
CA VAL A 407 -20.74 -6.54 -4.68
C VAL A 407 -20.70 -7.47 -5.90
N LEU A 408 -20.97 -8.78 -5.72
CA LEU A 408 -20.94 -9.76 -6.82
C LEU A 408 -21.89 -9.41 -7.97
N ALA A 409 -23.09 -8.90 -7.67
CA ALA A 409 -24.07 -8.48 -8.67
C ALA A 409 -23.58 -7.28 -9.51
N ALA A 410 -22.74 -6.42 -8.93
CA ALA A 410 -22.10 -5.31 -9.62
C ALA A 410 -20.86 -5.72 -10.44
N SER A 411 -20.41 -6.97 -10.34
CA SER A 411 -19.23 -7.45 -11.06
C SER A 411 -19.43 -7.46 -12.58
N LEU A 412 -18.35 -7.17 -13.31
CA LEU A 412 -18.34 -7.24 -14.77
C LEU A 412 -18.79 -8.62 -15.28
N GLU A 413 -18.39 -9.71 -14.62
CA GLU A 413 -18.80 -11.06 -15.01
C GLU A 413 -20.29 -11.31 -14.79
N ALA A 414 -20.86 -10.89 -13.65
CA ALA A 414 -22.30 -11.05 -13.38
C ALA A 414 -23.15 -10.25 -14.39
N GLN A 415 -22.77 -9.00 -14.68
CA GLN A 415 -23.47 -8.17 -15.67
C GLN A 415 -23.31 -8.73 -17.10
N LEU A 416 -22.13 -9.27 -17.44
CA LEU A 416 -21.92 -9.98 -18.71
C LEU A 416 -22.80 -11.24 -18.83
N LEU A 417 -22.99 -11.99 -17.74
CA LEU A 417 -23.86 -13.16 -17.71
C LEU A 417 -25.35 -12.81 -17.81
N ALA A 418 -25.75 -11.62 -17.37
CA ALA A 418 -27.10 -11.07 -17.49
C ALA A 418 -27.40 -10.44 -18.86
N SER A 419 -26.38 -9.91 -19.56
CA SER A 419 -26.54 -9.23 -20.86
C SER A 419 -27.13 -10.11 -21.98
N ASP A 420 -27.84 -9.50 -22.94
CA ASP A 420 -28.40 -10.24 -24.08
C ASP A 420 -27.33 -10.86 -24.99
N ASN A 421 -26.22 -10.16 -25.20
CA ASN A 421 -25.06 -10.67 -25.96
C ASN A 421 -24.43 -11.93 -25.32
N SER A 422 -24.71 -12.19 -24.03
CA SER A 422 -24.36 -13.44 -23.35
C SER A 422 -25.01 -14.68 -23.97
N LYS A 423 -26.21 -14.58 -24.55
CA LYS A 423 -26.94 -15.72 -25.13
C LYS A 423 -26.15 -16.36 -26.28
N LEU A 424 -25.67 -15.52 -27.20
CA LEU A 424 -24.83 -15.93 -28.33
C LEU A 424 -23.45 -16.46 -27.93
N ALA A 425 -22.90 -16.01 -26.80
CA ALA A 425 -21.65 -16.58 -26.26
C ALA A 425 -21.91 -17.94 -25.59
N LYS A 426 -23.01 -18.08 -24.83
CA LYS A 426 -23.44 -19.35 -24.21
C LYS A 426 -23.69 -20.44 -25.25
N ASP A 427 -24.16 -20.11 -26.44
CA ASP A 427 -24.35 -21.09 -27.52
C ASP A 427 -23.02 -21.58 -28.11
N CYS A 428 -22.06 -20.69 -28.39
CA CYS A 428 -20.68 -21.09 -28.76
C CYS A 428 -20.01 -21.95 -27.67
N ALA A 429 -20.26 -21.66 -26.38
CA ALA A 429 -19.73 -22.42 -25.26
C ALA A 429 -20.34 -23.83 -25.16
N LYS A 430 -21.65 -24.00 -25.45
CA LYS A 430 -22.32 -25.31 -25.53
C LYS A 430 -21.70 -26.17 -26.64
N GLU A 431 -21.55 -25.60 -27.83
CA GLU A 431 -20.97 -26.27 -29.01
C GLU A 431 -19.52 -26.68 -28.75
N SER A 432 -18.70 -25.77 -28.21
CA SER A 432 -17.33 -26.06 -27.77
C SER A 432 -17.27 -27.17 -26.71
N LYS A 433 -18.24 -27.26 -25.79
CA LYS A 433 -18.31 -28.35 -24.80
C LYS A 433 -18.63 -29.70 -25.44
N ILE A 434 -19.46 -29.74 -26.48
CA ILE A 434 -19.76 -30.97 -27.25
C ILE A 434 -18.50 -31.44 -27.99
N LEU A 435 -17.80 -30.53 -28.68
CA LEU A 435 -16.57 -30.84 -29.42
C LEU A 435 -15.42 -31.27 -28.50
N ARG A 436 -15.23 -30.63 -27.33
CA ARG A 436 -14.26 -31.09 -26.31
C ARG A 436 -14.57 -32.51 -25.81
N ARG A 437 -15.84 -32.86 -25.59
CA ARG A 437 -16.25 -34.24 -25.25
C ARG A 437 -16.04 -35.24 -26.38
N LYS A 438 -16.18 -34.83 -27.63
CA LYS A 438 -15.85 -35.66 -28.80
C LYS A 438 -14.34 -35.92 -28.85
N LEU A 439 -13.52 -34.89 -28.65
CA LEU A 439 -12.06 -34.98 -28.63
C LEU A 439 -11.54 -35.95 -27.55
N LEU A 440 -12.14 -35.95 -26.35
CA LEU A 440 -11.80 -36.86 -25.25
C LEU A 440 -12.16 -38.34 -25.52
N LYS A 441 -13.03 -38.63 -26.48
CA LYS A 441 -13.45 -39.99 -26.86
C LYS A 441 -12.62 -40.57 -28.01
N LEU A 442 -12.14 -39.70 -28.91
CA LEU A 442 -11.20 -40.06 -29.97
C LEU A 442 -9.84 -40.28 -29.31
N ASN A 443 -9.48 -41.52 -28.99
CA ASN A 443 -8.20 -41.86 -28.34
C ASN A 443 -7.28 -42.71 -29.21
N ASP A 444 -7.72 -43.12 -30.40
CA ASP A 444 -7.00 -44.09 -31.20
C ASP A 444 -6.05 -43.43 -32.21
N ARG A 445 -4.98 -44.14 -32.58
CA ARG A 445 -3.95 -43.60 -33.49
C ARG A 445 -4.48 -43.33 -34.91
N LYS A 446 -5.63 -43.91 -35.24
CA LYS A 446 -6.37 -43.77 -36.51
C LYS A 446 -7.17 -42.47 -36.58
N ASP A 447 -7.54 -41.89 -35.45
CA ASP A 447 -8.44 -40.72 -35.34
C ASP A 447 -7.72 -39.38 -35.59
N ARG A 448 -6.45 -39.42 -36.02
CA ARG A 448 -5.56 -38.25 -36.12
C ARG A 448 -6.10 -37.15 -37.04
N VAL A 449 -6.81 -37.51 -38.11
CA VAL A 449 -7.43 -36.53 -39.03
C VAL A 449 -8.62 -35.86 -38.36
N GLU A 450 -9.56 -36.65 -37.82
CA GLU A 450 -10.77 -36.13 -37.15
C GLU A 450 -10.42 -35.30 -35.89
N ARG A 451 -9.42 -35.72 -35.10
CA ARG A 451 -8.86 -34.91 -34.00
C ARG A 451 -8.37 -33.53 -34.47
N ASN A 452 -7.74 -33.45 -35.65
CA ASN A 452 -7.25 -32.18 -36.19
C ASN A 452 -8.38 -31.29 -36.72
N GLU A 453 -9.44 -31.87 -37.28
CA GLU A 453 -10.64 -31.13 -37.71
C GLU A 453 -11.39 -30.55 -36.51
N VAL A 454 -11.68 -31.38 -35.49
CA VAL A 454 -12.31 -30.95 -34.24
C VAL A 454 -11.48 -29.85 -33.54
N ARG A 455 -10.15 -29.95 -33.55
CA ARG A 455 -9.26 -28.87 -33.04
C ARG A 455 -9.36 -27.59 -33.86
N LYS A 456 -9.48 -27.67 -35.19
CA LYS A 456 -9.61 -26.50 -36.07
C LYS A 456 -10.94 -25.79 -35.83
N GLU A 457 -12.02 -26.54 -35.69
CA GLU A 457 -13.36 -26.04 -35.37
C GLU A 457 -13.40 -25.38 -33.99
N LEU A 458 -12.86 -26.04 -32.96
CA LEU A 458 -12.70 -25.48 -31.61
C LEU A 458 -11.92 -24.15 -31.60
N ARG A 459 -10.89 -23.99 -32.44
CA ARG A 459 -10.14 -22.73 -32.57
C ARG A 459 -10.97 -21.60 -33.21
N VAL A 460 -11.84 -21.92 -34.17
CA VAL A 460 -12.75 -20.94 -34.80
C VAL A 460 -13.80 -20.50 -33.79
N LEU A 461 -14.48 -21.45 -33.13
CA LEU A 461 -15.49 -21.16 -32.11
C LEU A 461 -14.92 -20.39 -30.93
N ALA A 462 -13.74 -20.76 -30.41
CA ALA A 462 -13.08 -20.02 -29.33
C ALA A 462 -12.70 -18.59 -29.74
N LYS A 463 -12.29 -18.36 -31.00
CA LYS A 463 -12.00 -17.01 -31.51
C LYS A 463 -13.28 -16.17 -31.64
N GLU A 464 -14.37 -16.78 -32.10
CA GLU A 464 -15.67 -16.11 -32.22
C GLU A 464 -16.28 -15.80 -30.85
N GLU A 465 -16.33 -16.77 -29.95
CA GLU A 465 -16.76 -16.60 -28.55
C GLU A 465 -15.97 -15.47 -27.87
N ARG A 466 -14.64 -15.49 -27.99
CA ARG A 466 -13.75 -14.43 -27.44
C ARG A 466 -14.05 -13.06 -28.03
N ASN A 467 -14.41 -12.96 -29.31
CA ASN A 467 -14.77 -11.69 -29.94
C ASN A 467 -16.15 -11.20 -29.48
N ARG A 468 -17.15 -12.09 -29.40
CA ARG A 468 -18.50 -11.78 -28.88
C ARG A 468 -18.45 -11.34 -27.42
N GLN A 469 -17.72 -12.07 -26.57
CA GLN A 469 -17.47 -11.72 -25.17
C GLN A 469 -16.76 -10.35 -25.04
N LYS A 470 -15.75 -10.06 -25.88
CA LYS A 470 -15.08 -8.75 -25.90
C LYS A 470 -16.00 -7.61 -26.32
N ALA A 471 -16.97 -7.84 -27.22
CA ALA A 471 -17.97 -6.84 -27.58
C ALA A 471 -18.91 -6.58 -26.40
N ALA A 472 -19.56 -7.63 -25.87
CA ALA A 472 -20.43 -7.53 -24.69
C ALA A 472 -19.73 -6.85 -23.50
N MET A 473 -18.45 -7.16 -23.26
CA MET A 473 -17.65 -6.56 -22.20
C MET A 473 -17.44 -5.05 -22.40
N ARG A 474 -17.31 -4.58 -23.64
CA ARG A 474 -17.29 -3.15 -23.94
C ARG A 474 -18.66 -2.55 -23.70
N ASP A 475 -19.73 -3.14 -24.23
CA ASP A 475 -21.10 -2.62 -24.06
C ASP A 475 -21.45 -2.39 -22.58
N VAL A 476 -21.10 -3.33 -21.70
CA VAL A 476 -21.28 -3.23 -20.24
C VAL A 476 -20.42 -2.12 -19.63
N VAL A 477 -19.14 -2.02 -19.98
CA VAL A 477 -18.22 -1.00 -19.44
C VAL A 477 -18.56 0.40 -19.96
N ASP A 478 -18.87 0.54 -21.25
CA ASP A 478 -19.26 1.79 -21.92
C ASP A 478 -20.62 2.28 -21.42
N GLY A 479 -21.53 1.35 -21.09
CA GLY A 479 -22.81 1.63 -20.45
C GLY A 479 -22.72 2.08 -18.98
N ALA A 480 -21.56 1.97 -18.33
CA ALA A 480 -21.36 2.36 -16.94
C ALA A 480 -20.95 3.84 -16.79
N ARG A 481 -21.58 4.53 -15.84
CA ARG A 481 -21.18 5.88 -15.39
C ARG A 481 -20.00 5.83 -14.42
N VAL A 482 -19.93 4.79 -13.58
CA VAL A 482 -18.79 4.54 -12.69
C VAL A 482 -18.18 3.18 -12.99
N VAL A 483 -16.87 3.14 -13.22
CA VAL A 483 -16.11 1.89 -13.32
C VAL A 483 -15.24 1.78 -12.07
N CYS A 484 -15.39 0.70 -11.32
CA CYS A 484 -14.69 0.45 -10.06
C CYS A 484 -13.66 -0.66 -10.25
N SER A 485 -12.38 -0.42 -9.95
CA SER A 485 -11.31 -1.44 -10.09
C SER A 485 -10.20 -1.28 -9.05
N THR A 486 -9.29 -2.25 -8.93
CA THR A 486 -8.00 -1.97 -8.29
C THR A 486 -7.06 -1.27 -9.27
N LEU A 487 -5.99 -0.62 -8.81
CA LEU A 487 -4.98 0.00 -9.70
C LEU A 487 -4.38 -0.99 -10.71
N SER A 488 -4.07 -2.22 -10.27
CA SER A 488 -3.64 -3.32 -11.15
C SER A 488 -4.73 -3.78 -12.14
N GLY A 489 -6.00 -3.50 -11.84
CA GLY A 489 -7.17 -3.67 -12.71
C GLY A 489 -7.33 -2.54 -13.73
N ALA A 490 -7.03 -1.29 -13.38
CA ALA A 490 -6.94 -0.17 -14.33
C ALA A 490 -5.86 -0.41 -15.41
N LEU A 491 -4.78 -1.10 -15.04
CA LEU A 491 -3.73 -1.58 -15.95
C LEU A 491 -4.09 -2.82 -16.78
N SER A 492 -5.29 -3.39 -16.62
CA SER A 492 -5.72 -4.59 -17.35
C SER A 492 -6.15 -4.29 -18.79
N GLY A 493 -6.13 -5.32 -19.64
CA GLY A 493 -6.59 -5.24 -21.03
C GLY A 493 -8.06 -4.81 -21.17
N THR A 494 -8.89 -5.06 -20.16
CA THR A 494 -10.32 -4.67 -20.11
C THR A 494 -10.51 -3.16 -20.20
N LEU A 495 -9.66 -2.38 -19.51
CA LEU A 495 -9.77 -0.92 -19.43
C LEU A 495 -8.76 -0.20 -20.34
N LYS A 496 -8.08 -0.91 -21.25
CA LYS A 496 -7.00 -0.35 -22.08
C LYS A 496 -7.44 0.83 -22.94
N PHE A 497 -8.63 0.76 -23.54
CA PHE A 497 -9.17 1.76 -24.47
C PHE A 497 -10.40 2.48 -23.88
N GLN A 498 -10.31 2.83 -22.59
CA GLN A 498 -11.39 3.42 -21.82
C GLN A 498 -10.96 4.77 -21.27
N ASP A 499 -11.68 5.81 -21.68
CA ASP A 499 -11.46 7.19 -21.27
C ASP A 499 -12.51 7.61 -20.25
N PHE A 500 -12.10 8.48 -19.33
CA PHE A 500 -12.91 8.98 -18.23
C PHE A 500 -12.76 10.49 -18.09
N ASP A 501 -13.78 11.15 -17.58
CA ASP A 501 -13.68 12.57 -17.25
C ASP A 501 -12.89 12.74 -15.96
N VAL A 502 -13.15 11.87 -14.98
CA VAL A 502 -12.53 11.91 -13.65
C VAL A 502 -12.01 10.54 -13.25
N VAL A 503 -10.78 10.50 -12.74
CA VAL A 503 -10.21 9.37 -12.00
C VAL A 503 -10.24 9.70 -10.53
N VAL A 504 -10.66 8.75 -9.70
CA VAL A 504 -10.64 8.85 -8.23
C VAL A 504 -9.86 7.68 -7.69
N ILE A 505 -8.83 7.93 -6.88
CA ILE A 505 -8.01 6.90 -6.25
C ILE A 505 -8.16 7.04 -4.74
N ASP A 506 -8.90 6.13 -4.09
CA ASP A 506 -8.93 6.03 -2.62
C ASP A 506 -7.79 5.12 -2.13
N GLU A 507 -7.30 5.39 -0.92
CA GLU A 507 -6.03 4.87 -0.39
C GLU A 507 -4.81 5.11 -1.31
N ALA A 508 -4.75 6.27 -1.97
CA ALA A 508 -3.64 6.67 -2.84
C ALA A 508 -2.29 6.82 -2.12
N ALA A 509 -2.31 7.03 -0.80
CA ALA A 509 -1.12 7.07 0.05
C ALA A 509 -0.55 5.68 0.42
N GLN A 510 -1.21 4.60 0.00
CA GLN A 510 -0.76 3.21 0.14
C GLN A 510 -0.48 2.54 -1.21
N ALA A 511 -0.32 3.36 -2.26
CA ALA A 511 -0.09 2.90 -3.62
C ALA A 511 1.25 3.43 -4.15
N LEU A 512 2.04 2.54 -4.75
CA LEU A 512 3.23 2.91 -5.53
C LEU A 512 2.83 3.93 -6.61
N GLU A 513 3.62 4.99 -6.79
CA GLU A 513 3.33 6.01 -7.81
C GLU A 513 3.13 5.41 -9.21
N ALA A 514 3.96 4.42 -9.58
CA ALA A 514 3.85 3.67 -10.83
C ALA A 514 2.47 3.00 -11.04
N ALA A 515 1.81 2.55 -9.97
CA ALA A 515 0.48 1.95 -10.04
C ALA A 515 -0.61 3.02 -10.28
N CYS A 516 -0.51 4.16 -9.61
CA CYS A 516 -1.42 5.30 -9.77
C CYS A 516 -1.45 5.81 -11.22
N TRP A 517 -0.29 5.94 -11.87
CA TRP A 517 -0.19 6.36 -13.27
C TRP A 517 -0.96 5.46 -14.26
N GLY A 518 -1.21 4.19 -13.90
CA GLY A 518 -2.07 3.30 -14.66
C GLY A 518 -3.53 3.75 -14.77
N ALA A 519 -4.03 4.46 -13.75
CA ALA A 519 -5.36 5.05 -13.71
C ALA A 519 -5.34 6.53 -14.14
N VAL A 520 -4.42 7.35 -13.61
CA VAL A 520 -4.33 8.81 -13.85
C VAL A 520 -4.43 9.17 -15.34
N LEU A 521 -3.65 8.49 -16.20
CA LEU A 521 -3.60 8.78 -17.63
C LEU A 521 -4.95 8.60 -18.37
N LYS A 522 -5.91 7.88 -17.78
CA LYS A 522 -7.25 7.63 -18.35
C LYS A 522 -8.26 8.74 -18.05
N GLY A 523 -7.97 9.60 -17.07
CA GLY A 523 -8.86 10.68 -16.64
C GLY A 523 -8.39 12.04 -17.15
N LYS A 524 -9.33 12.95 -17.43
CA LYS A 524 -8.99 14.37 -17.67
C LYS A 524 -8.63 15.09 -16.37
N LYS A 525 -9.14 14.60 -15.24
CA LYS A 525 -8.93 15.10 -13.88
C LYS A 525 -8.66 13.93 -12.95
N THR A 526 -7.81 14.11 -11.93
CA THR A 526 -7.58 13.09 -10.89
C THR A 526 -7.87 13.64 -9.50
N VAL A 527 -8.60 12.88 -8.68
CA VAL A 527 -8.70 13.10 -7.24
C VAL A 527 -8.03 11.94 -6.51
N LEU A 528 -7.07 12.24 -5.66
CA LEU A 528 -6.42 11.25 -4.79
C LEU A 528 -6.97 11.44 -3.37
N ALA A 529 -7.51 10.39 -2.77
CA ALA A 529 -7.86 10.36 -1.36
C ALA A 529 -6.89 9.43 -0.63
N GLY A 530 -6.40 9.85 0.53
CA GLY A 530 -5.42 9.08 1.29
C GLY A 530 -4.97 9.79 2.55
N ASP A 531 -4.02 9.17 3.25
CA ASP A 531 -3.32 9.78 4.37
C ASP A 531 -1.86 9.34 4.35
N HIS A 532 -0.97 10.30 4.07
CA HIS A 532 0.46 10.08 3.96
C HIS A 532 1.17 9.97 5.32
N LEU A 533 0.43 10.18 6.42
CA LEU A 533 0.88 10.01 7.81
C LEU A 533 0.47 8.64 8.40
N GLN A 534 -0.16 7.79 7.58
CA GLN A 534 -0.36 6.35 7.84
C GLN A 534 0.61 5.51 6.97
N LEU A 535 0.46 4.18 6.96
CA LEU A 535 1.40 3.28 6.29
C LEU A 535 1.62 3.65 4.81
N PRO A 536 2.88 3.66 4.33
CA PRO A 536 3.20 3.72 2.90
C PRO A 536 2.84 2.38 2.20
N PRO A 537 2.90 2.31 0.85
CA PRO A 537 2.90 1.02 0.16
C PRO A 537 4.02 0.11 0.67
N THR A 538 3.70 -1.18 0.87
CA THR A 538 4.69 -2.21 1.20
C THR A 538 5.68 -2.40 0.05
N VAL A 539 6.97 -2.40 0.39
CA VAL A 539 8.11 -2.67 -0.50
C VAL A 539 8.94 -3.76 0.18
N ILE A 540 9.33 -4.80 -0.55
CA ILE A 540 10.06 -5.97 -0.04
C ILE A 540 11.58 -5.71 -0.09
N SER A 541 12.04 -4.94 -1.06
CA SER A 541 13.44 -4.57 -1.23
C SER A 541 13.78 -3.34 -0.37
N ASP A 542 14.42 -3.54 0.78
CA ASP A 542 14.95 -2.45 1.64
C ASP A 542 15.74 -1.41 0.83
N LYS A 543 16.51 -1.87 -0.16
CA LYS A 543 17.29 -1.02 -1.07
C LYS A 543 16.43 -0.17 -1.99
N ALA A 544 15.27 -0.66 -2.41
CA ALA A 544 14.33 0.11 -3.22
C ALA A 544 13.52 1.07 -2.34
N GLN A 545 13.10 0.63 -1.15
CA GLN A 545 12.42 1.46 -0.15
C GLN A 545 13.29 2.65 0.26
N ALA A 546 14.54 2.42 0.68
CA ALA A 546 15.49 3.46 1.09
C ALA A 546 15.83 4.47 -0.04
N LYS A 547 15.55 4.13 -1.30
CA LYS A 547 15.71 5.01 -2.46
C LYS A 547 14.40 5.71 -2.87
N GLY A 548 13.30 5.51 -2.15
CA GLY A 548 12.02 6.17 -2.37
C GLY A 548 11.03 5.41 -3.26
N LEU A 549 11.13 4.08 -3.38
CA LEU A 549 10.05 3.32 -4.06
C LEU A 549 8.71 3.39 -3.30
N SER A 550 8.79 3.59 -1.98
CA SER A 550 7.63 3.82 -1.11
C SER A 550 7.01 5.21 -1.24
N ASP A 551 7.65 6.14 -1.97
CA ASP A 551 7.16 7.50 -2.14
C ASP A 551 5.90 7.50 -3.02
N THR A 552 4.83 8.14 -2.53
CA THR A 552 3.52 8.08 -3.18
C THR A 552 3.22 9.33 -3.99
N LEU A 553 2.43 9.18 -5.05
CA LEU A 553 1.91 10.31 -5.81
C LEU A 553 1.13 11.29 -4.91
N PHE A 554 0.46 10.78 -3.87
CA PHE A 554 -0.24 11.62 -2.90
C PHE A 554 0.73 12.52 -2.13
N GLN A 555 1.75 11.94 -1.49
CA GLN A 555 2.78 12.68 -0.74
C GLN A 555 3.46 13.70 -1.65
N ARG A 556 3.96 13.26 -2.82
CA ARG A 556 4.71 14.10 -3.74
C ARG A 556 3.92 15.31 -4.25
N LEU A 557 2.63 15.14 -4.55
CA LEU A 557 1.75 16.26 -4.94
C LEU A 557 1.34 17.14 -3.73
N HIS A 558 1.23 16.58 -2.53
CA HIS A 558 0.98 17.33 -1.30
C HIS A 558 2.15 18.27 -1.00
N ASP A 559 3.39 17.78 -1.07
CA ASP A 559 4.59 18.57 -0.78
C ASP A 559 4.83 19.67 -1.84
N MET A 560 4.54 19.36 -3.11
CA MET A 560 4.71 20.33 -4.21
C MET A 560 3.67 21.47 -4.20
N TYR A 561 2.43 21.21 -3.77
CA TYR A 561 1.31 22.12 -4.00
C TYR A 561 0.48 22.48 -2.76
N GLY A 562 0.55 21.69 -1.68
CA GLY A 562 -0.16 21.93 -0.42
C GLY A 562 -1.63 22.30 -0.61
N ASP A 563 -2.06 23.35 0.08
CA ASP A 563 -3.44 23.87 0.07
C ASP A 563 -3.96 24.38 -1.30
N LEU A 564 -3.14 24.40 -2.35
CA LEU A 564 -3.62 24.66 -3.71
C LEU A 564 -4.45 23.50 -4.27
N VAL A 565 -4.13 22.27 -3.87
CA VAL A 565 -4.82 21.04 -4.32
C VAL A 565 -5.36 20.21 -3.16
N ALA A 566 -4.80 20.33 -1.95
CA ALA A 566 -5.11 19.48 -0.81
C ALA A 566 -6.13 20.11 0.15
N ARG A 567 -7.05 19.29 0.66
CA ARG A 567 -7.88 19.63 1.82
C ARG A 567 -7.87 18.46 2.81
N MET A 568 -7.69 18.78 4.09
CA MET A 568 -7.69 17.83 5.18
C MET A 568 -9.08 17.76 5.84
N LEU A 569 -9.55 16.55 6.10
CA LEU A 569 -10.73 16.29 6.92
C LEU A 569 -10.35 16.37 8.40
N THR A 570 -11.13 17.08 9.22
CA THR A 570 -10.75 17.44 10.59
C THR A 570 -11.69 16.93 11.68
N VAL A 571 -12.87 16.43 11.33
CA VAL A 571 -13.80 15.81 12.29
C VAL A 571 -13.68 14.29 12.19
N GLN A 572 -13.40 13.60 13.30
CA GLN A 572 -13.30 12.13 13.36
C GLN A 572 -14.44 11.49 14.15
N TYR A 573 -14.86 10.31 13.70
CA TYR A 573 -16.06 9.59 14.14
C TYR A 573 -15.76 8.19 14.71
N ARG A 574 -14.52 7.95 15.16
CA ARG A 574 -14.02 6.65 15.62
C ARG A 574 -13.62 6.64 17.10
N MET A 575 -12.71 7.53 17.47
CA MET A 575 -11.91 7.48 18.69
C MET A 575 -12.54 8.35 19.79
N HIS A 576 -12.35 7.95 21.05
CA HIS A 576 -12.49 8.86 22.20
C HIS A 576 -11.57 10.06 22.04
N ALA A 577 -11.90 11.20 22.66
CA ALA A 577 -11.09 12.41 22.58
C ALA A 577 -9.62 12.13 22.97
N ASP A 578 -9.38 11.51 24.12
CA ASP A 578 -8.03 11.24 24.63
C ASP A 578 -7.17 10.34 23.71
N ILE A 579 -7.78 9.32 23.07
CA ILE A 579 -7.09 8.48 22.07
C ILE A 579 -6.73 9.30 20.83
N MET A 580 -7.65 10.18 20.39
CA MET A 580 -7.44 11.04 19.23
C MET A 580 -6.38 12.11 19.49
N THR A 581 -6.36 12.72 20.67
CA THR A 581 -5.55 13.93 20.96
C THR A 581 -4.07 13.69 20.75
N TRP A 582 -3.49 12.59 21.27
CA TRP A 582 -2.09 12.24 21.00
C TRP A 582 -1.78 12.16 19.50
N SER A 583 -2.59 11.42 18.73
CA SER A 583 -2.41 11.28 17.28
C SER A 583 -2.57 12.64 16.57
N SER A 584 -3.56 13.43 16.99
CA SER A 584 -3.84 14.78 16.49
C SER A 584 -2.61 15.69 16.65
N GLU A 585 -2.02 15.72 17.83
CA GLU A 585 -0.88 16.59 18.15
C GLU A 585 0.41 16.09 17.51
N ALA A 586 0.75 14.80 17.69
CA ALA A 586 2.02 14.21 17.24
C ALA A 586 2.13 14.10 15.71
N MET A 587 1.02 13.88 15.00
CA MET A 587 1.02 13.63 13.55
C MET A 587 0.29 14.71 12.74
N TYR A 588 -0.82 15.26 13.27
CA TYR A 588 -1.74 16.10 12.50
C TYR A 588 -1.79 17.57 12.96
N GLN A 589 -0.77 18.06 13.68
CA GLN A 589 -0.63 19.47 14.10
C GLN A 589 -1.79 19.98 14.97
N GLY A 590 -2.41 19.11 15.77
CA GLY A 590 -3.56 19.43 16.63
C GLY A 590 -4.87 19.70 15.88
N LYS A 591 -4.97 19.36 14.59
CA LYS A 591 -6.11 19.73 13.73
C LYS A 591 -7.31 18.77 13.80
N LEU A 592 -7.19 17.60 14.44
CA LEU A 592 -8.32 16.67 14.58
C LEU A 592 -9.22 17.06 15.75
N THR A 593 -10.53 16.87 15.54
CA THR A 593 -11.59 17.10 16.51
C THR A 593 -12.51 15.89 16.57
N ALA A 594 -12.89 15.46 17.78
CA ALA A 594 -13.78 14.32 17.96
C ALA A 594 -15.24 14.77 17.74
N ALA A 595 -15.99 14.02 16.95
CA ALA A 595 -17.44 14.21 16.85
C ALA A 595 -18.10 13.90 18.21
N GLU A 596 -19.18 14.63 18.54
CA GLU A 596 -19.93 14.47 19.80
C GLU A 596 -20.34 13.01 20.07
N SER A 597 -20.65 12.24 19.00
CA SER A 597 -21.01 10.82 19.07
C SER A 597 -19.90 9.88 19.55
N VAL A 598 -18.64 10.31 19.59
CA VAL A 598 -17.48 9.52 20.03
C VAL A 598 -16.60 10.22 21.06
N ALA A 599 -16.69 11.54 21.21
CA ALA A 599 -15.78 12.32 22.05
C ALA A 599 -15.63 11.78 23.48
N THR A 600 -16.73 11.28 24.08
CA THR A 600 -16.78 10.78 25.46
C THR A 600 -17.23 9.31 25.57
N HIS A 601 -17.18 8.53 24.49
CA HIS A 601 -17.66 7.13 24.50
C HIS A 601 -16.69 6.17 25.21
N ARG A 602 -17.22 5.29 26.06
CA ARG A 602 -16.41 4.29 26.79
C ARG A 602 -16.90 2.87 26.50
N LEU A 603 -16.18 1.85 26.98
CA LEU A 603 -16.48 0.44 26.69
C LEU A 603 -17.88 0.07 27.15
N ARG A 604 -18.19 0.29 28.42
CA ARG A 604 -19.52 0.05 29.02
C ARG A 604 -20.35 1.31 29.14
N GLY A 605 -19.74 2.44 29.52
CA GLY A 605 -20.39 3.73 29.70
C GLY A 605 -21.12 3.93 31.05
N ASP A 606 -20.82 3.12 32.06
CA ASP A 606 -21.60 3.02 33.31
C ASP A 606 -20.87 3.41 34.62
N GLY A 607 -19.67 4.02 34.56
CA GLY A 607 -19.08 4.77 35.68
C GLY A 607 -17.67 4.35 36.10
N GLU A 608 -17.43 4.31 37.43
CA GLU A 608 -16.10 4.08 38.03
C GLU A 608 -15.48 2.70 37.74
N ASP A 609 -16.29 1.68 37.41
CA ASP A 609 -15.82 0.31 37.09
C ASP A 609 -15.59 0.04 35.58
N ASP A 610 -15.75 1.06 34.73
CA ASP A 610 -15.51 0.99 33.28
C ASP A 610 -13.99 1.04 33.01
N PRO A 611 -13.40 0.17 32.15
CA PRO A 611 -11.97 0.22 31.89
C PRO A 611 -11.50 1.60 31.42
N PRO A 612 -10.30 2.04 31.82
CA PRO A 612 -9.78 3.35 31.45
C PRO A 612 -9.64 3.46 29.93
N VAL A 613 -9.84 4.66 29.39
CA VAL A 613 -9.75 4.90 27.93
C VAL A 613 -8.34 4.65 27.41
N LEU A 614 -7.33 5.03 28.21
CA LEU A 614 -5.91 4.80 27.95
C LEU A 614 -5.35 3.99 29.12
N LEU A 615 -4.66 2.90 28.82
CA LEU A 615 -3.99 2.05 29.81
C LEU A 615 -2.55 1.81 29.37
N LEU A 616 -1.59 2.12 30.25
CA LEU A 616 -0.20 1.74 30.11
C LEU A 616 0.11 0.58 31.05
N ILE A 617 0.65 -0.50 30.50
CA ILE A 617 1.22 -1.59 31.29
C ILE A 617 2.72 -1.66 30.99
N ASP A 618 3.51 -1.27 31.98
CA ASP A 618 4.96 -1.23 31.87
C ASP A 618 5.59 -2.56 32.32
N THR A 619 6.42 -3.15 31.46
CA THR A 619 7.21 -4.35 31.71
C THR A 619 8.64 -4.02 32.18
N ALA A 620 9.02 -2.74 32.26
CA ALA A 620 10.30 -2.32 32.82
C ALA A 620 10.48 -2.90 34.23
N GLY A 621 11.68 -3.42 34.52
CA GLY A 621 12.00 -4.07 35.80
C GLY A 621 11.23 -5.37 36.11
N CYS A 622 10.54 -5.97 35.13
CA CYS A 622 9.79 -7.23 35.31
C CYS A 622 10.49 -8.47 34.69
N ASP A 623 11.76 -8.35 34.27
CA ASP A 623 12.57 -9.39 33.62
C ASP A 623 11.91 -10.03 32.36
N MET A 624 11.05 -9.27 31.66
CA MET A 624 10.34 -9.70 30.44
C MET A 624 11.15 -9.35 29.18
N ASP A 625 12.25 -10.05 28.95
CA ASP A 625 13.19 -9.81 27.84
C ASP A 625 12.66 -10.27 26.46
N GLU A 626 13.04 -9.54 25.41
CA GLU A 626 12.77 -9.93 24.02
C GLU A 626 13.58 -11.17 23.60
N ARG A 627 12.99 -11.97 22.71
CA ARG A 627 13.61 -13.16 22.10
C ARG A 627 13.63 -13.02 20.58
N VAL A 628 14.54 -13.74 19.94
CA VAL A 628 14.63 -13.87 18.48
C VAL A 628 14.02 -15.22 18.09
N GLU A 629 13.13 -15.22 17.09
CA GLU A 629 12.49 -16.43 16.55
C GLU A 629 13.55 -17.43 16.02
N GLU A 630 13.26 -18.74 16.04
CA GLU A 630 14.24 -19.78 15.65
C GLU A 630 14.77 -19.62 14.20
N ASP A 631 13.95 -19.09 13.29
CA ASP A 631 14.32 -18.80 11.90
C ASP A 631 15.08 -17.45 11.75
N GLY A 632 15.20 -16.65 12.82
CA GLY A 632 16.03 -15.43 12.87
C GLY A 632 15.42 -14.14 12.31
N GLU A 633 14.23 -14.20 11.69
CA GLU A 633 13.63 -13.08 10.95
C GLU A 633 12.75 -12.12 11.80
N SER A 634 12.30 -12.53 12.99
CA SER A 634 11.39 -11.75 13.84
C SER A 634 11.79 -11.72 15.32
N LYS A 635 11.21 -10.77 16.04
CA LYS A 635 11.19 -10.70 17.51
C LYS A 635 9.89 -11.26 18.09
N GLU A 636 9.95 -11.70 19.33
CA GLU A 636 8.82 -12.11 20.18
C GLU A 636 9.14 -11.81 21.66
N ASN A 637 8.10 -11.72 22.50
CA ASN A 637 8.21 -11.59 23.95
C ASN A 637 7.08 -12.42 24.57
N PRO A 638 7.36 -13.69 24.92
CA PRO A 638 6.34 -14.62 25.42
C PRO A 638 5.72 -14.21 26.76
N ASP A 639 6.47 -13.47 27.57
CA ASP A 639 6.04 -13.05 28.90
C ASP A 639 5.13 -11.81 28.79
N GLU A 640 5.47 -10.85 27.93
CA GLU A 640 4.56 -9.78 27.49
C GLU A 640 3.29 -10.35 26.83
N ALA A 641 3.42 -11.42 26.02
CA ALA A 641 2.27 -12.09 25.42
C ALA A 641 1.35 -12.74 26.48
N ALA A 642 1.89 -13.20 27.62
CA ALA A 642 1.07 -13.66 28.74
C ALA A 642 0.30 -12.51 29.41
N VAL A 643 0.93 -11.34 29.58
CA VAL A 643 0.28 -10.10 30.07
C VAL A 643 -0.87 -9.70 29.15
N VAL A 644 -0.64 -9.62 27.83
CA VAL A 644 -1.68 -9.35 26.81
C VAL A 644 -2.90 -10.24 27.01
N MET A 645 -2.68 -11.55 27.15
CA MET A 645 -3.77 -12.51 27.28
C MET A 645 -4.54 -12.34 28.59
N GLU A 646 -3.89 -11.97 29.69
CA GLU A 646 -4.57 -11.64 30.94
C GLU A 646 -5.39 -10.34 30.86
N VAL A 647 -4.88 -9.30 30.17
CA VAL A 647 -5.65 -8.06 29.91
C VAL A 647 -6.94 -8.39 29.15
N VAL A 648 -6.85 -9.20 28.08
CA VAL A 648 -8.04 -9.66 27.34
C VAL A 648 -9.01 -10.41 28.26
N ARG A 649 -8.51 -11.35 29.09
CA ARG A 649 -9.38 -12.08 30.05
C ARG A 649 -10.07 -11.14 31.04
N ARG A 650 -9.39 -10.10 31.53
CA ARG A 650 -10.01 -9.11 32.44
C ARG A 650 -11.11 -8.34 31.73
N LEU A 651 -10.87 -7.83 30.51
CA LEU A 651 -11.89 -7.13 29.70
C LEU A 651 -13.13 -8.00 29.46
N VAL A 652 -12.95 -9.27 29.09
CA VAL A 652 -14.05 -10.21 28.82
C VAL A 652 -14.77 -10.60 30.12
N ALA A 653 -14.04 -11.07 31.13
CA ALA A 653 -14.64 -11.72 32.31
C ALA A 653 -15.10 -10.74 33.41
N ARG A 654 -14.53 -9.53 33.49
CA ARG A 654 -14.89 -8.52 34.51
C ARG A 654 -15.71 -7.35 33.93
N HIS A 655 -15.52 -7.03 32.66
CA HIS A 655 -16.14 -5.87 32.02
C HIS A 655 -17.13 -6.23 30.89
N ASP A 656 -17.44 -7.53 30.72
CA ASP A 656 -18.44 -8.06 29.76
C ASP A 656 -18.21 -7.61 28.30
N VAL A 657 -16.95 -7.35 27.94
CA VAL A 657 -16.59 -6.95 26.58
C VAL A 657 -16.57 -8.17 25.66
N ALA A 658 -17.33 -8.11 24.56
CA ALA A 658 -17.34 -9.18 23.57
C ALA A 658 -15.94 -9.37 22.95
N VAL A 659 -15.49 -10.61 22.84
CA VAL A 659 -14.15 -10.97 22.32
C VAL A 659 -13.94 -10.46 20.88
N ASP A 660 -15.02 -10.43 20.09
CA ASP A 660 -15.02 -9.92 18.71
C ASP A 660 -14.79 -8.40 18.63
N ASP A 661 -15.07 -7.66 19.71
CA ASP A 661 -14.87 -6.21 19.85
C ASP A 661 -13.47 -5.83 20.37
N ILE A 662 -12.62 -6.83 20.63
CA ILE A 662 -11.22 -6.67 21.05
C ILE A 662 -10.28 -7.01 19.88
N GLY A 663 -9.21 -6.23 19.70
CA GLY A 663 -8.11 -6.55 18.79
C GLY A 663 -6.75 -6.45 19.46
N VAL A 664 -5.85 -7.37 19.14
CA VAL A 664 -4.45 -7.32 19.55
C VAL A 664 -3.58 -7.00 18.35
N ILE A 665 -2.75 -5.96 18.50
CA ILE A 665 -1.84 -5.47 17.47
C ILE A 665 -0.42 -5.56 18.00
N THR A 666 0.51 -6.01 17.17
CA THR A 666 1.95 -6.01 17.48
C THR A 666 2.75 -5.73 16.20
N PRO A 667 3.98 -5.16 16.28
CA PRO A 667 4.77 -4.92 15.07
C PRO A 667 5.34 -6.21 14.44
N TYR A 668 5.46 -7.30 15.21
CA TYR A 668 6.29 -8.46 14.86
C TYR A 668 5.50 -9.74 14.57
N ASN A 669 5.88 -10.48 13.54
CA ASN A 669 5.18 -11.71 13.14
C ASN A 669 5.40 -12.86 14.14
N GLY A 670 6.58 -12.98 14.74
CA GLY A 670 6.87 -13.94 15.82
C GLY A 670 5.89 -13.75 17.00
N GLN A 671 5.73 -12.52 17.48
CA GLN A 671 4.74 -12.21 18.52
C GLN A 671 3.29 -12.54 18.11
N VAL A 672 2.91 -12.32 16.84
CA VAL A 672 1.60 -12.76 16.32
C VAL A 672 1.45 -14.29 16.41
N THR A 673 2.51 -15.06 16.18
CA THR A 673 2.52 -16.52 16.34
C THR A 673 2.29 -16.90 17.80
N VAL A 674 3.12 -16.40 18.73
CA VAL A 674 3.01 -16.68 20.18
C VAL A 674 1.61 -16.34 20.72
N LEU A 675 1.10 -15.15 20.43
CA LEU A 675 -0.25 -14.72 20.85
C LEU A 675 -1.34 -15.63 20.29
N ARG A 676 -1.23 -16.09 19.04
CA ARG A 676 -2.20 -17.02 18.43
C ARG A 676 -2.14 -18.41 19.04
N GLU A 677 -0.96 -18.87 19.47
CA GLU A 677 -0.81 -20.13 20.20
C GLU A 677 -1.41 -20.06 21.60
N LEU A 678 -1.17 -18.98 22.35
CA LEU A 678 -1.78 -18.77 23.66
C LEU A 678 -3.31 -18.69 23.53
N ARG A 679 -3.82 -17.94 22.55
CA ARG A 679 -5.25 -17.87 22.21
C ARG A 679 -5.84 -19.24 21.85
N ALA A 680 -5.10 -20.10 21.15
CA ALA A 680 -5.58 -21.44 20.78
C ALA A 680 -5.73 -22.40 21.98
N ARG A 681 -5.18 -22.06 23.15
CA ARG A 681 -5.34 -22.83 24.41
C ARG A 681 -6.52 -22.36 25.26
N ASP A 682 -7.21 -21.29 24.85
CA ASP A 682 -8.26 -20.62 25.61
C ASP A 682 -9.53 -20.51 24.76
N ASP A 683 -10.48 -21.44 24.94
CA ASP A 683 -11.70 -21.52 24.12
C ASP A 683 -12.56 -20.25 24.20
N ALA A 684 -12.48 -19.48 25.31
CA ALA A 684 -13.18 -18.20 25.42
C ALA A 684 -12.62 -17.15 24.45
N LEU A 685 -11.32 -17.22 24.12
CA LEU A 685 -10.62 -16.22 23.31
C LEU A 685 -10.47 -16.61 21.84
N LYS A 686 -11.10 -17.71 21.42
CA LYS A 686 -10.93 -18.32 20.09
C LYS A 686 -11.13 -17.37 18.91
N ASN A 687 -12.04 -16.41 19.02
CA ASN A 687 -12.33 -15.43 17.98
C ASN A 687 -11.44 -14.17 18.03
N LEU A 688 -10.66 -13.97 19.10
CA LEU A 688 -9.85 -12.76 19.32
C LEU A 688 -8.98 -12.46 18.10
N GLU A 689 -9.07 -11.24 17.60
CA GLU A 689 -8.36 -10.84 16.39
C GLU A 689 -6.93 -10.41 16.72
N VAL A 690 -5.95 -11.23 16.32
CA VAL A 690 -4.52 -10.96 16.52
C VAL A 690 -3.84 -10.78 15.17
N SER A 691 -3.16 -9.65 14.95
CA SER A 691 -2.51 -9.32 13.68
C SER A 691 -1.33 -8.35 13.84
N THR A 692 -0.55 -8.17 12.77
CA THR A 692 0.42 -7.07 12.70
C THR A 692 -0.27 -5.73 12.44
N VAL A 693 0.45 -4.62 12.64
CA VAL A 693 -0.02 -3.26 12.31
C VAL A 693 -0.55 -3.17 10.86
N ASP A 694 0.22 -3.67 9.87
CA ASP A 694 -0.17 -3.73 8.46
C ASP A 694 -1.39 -4.64 8.25
N GLY A 695 -1.43 -5.78 8.93
CA GLY A 695 -2.54 -6.72 8.85
C GLY A 695 -3.85 -6.19 9.44
N PHE A 696 -3.78 -5.25 10.39
CA PHE A 696 -4.94 -4.58 11.00
C PHE A 696 -5.39 -3.32 10.25
N GLN A 697 -4.67 -2.92 9.19
CA GLN A 697 -4.95 -1.71 8.45
C GLN A 697 -6.37 -1.70 7.86
N GLY A 698 -7.05 -0.55 7.94
CA GLY A 698 -8.44 -0.39 7.47
C GLY A 698 -9.51 -0.95 8.42
N ARG A 699 -9.13 -1.67 9.48
CA ARG A 699 -10.02 -2.15 10.54
C ARG A 699 -10.10 -1.13 11.70
N GLU A 700 -10.94 -1.43 12.68
CA GLU A 700 -11.12 -0.75 13.98
C GLU A 700 -11.80 -1.71 14.98
N LYS A 701 -11.68 -1.45 16.28
CA LYS A 701 -12.29 -2.24 17.38
C LYS A 701 -12.69 -1.35 18.55
N GLU A 702 -13.61 -1.80 19.40
CA GLU A 702 -13.97 -1.09 20.63
C GLU A 702 -12.75 -0.95 21.55
N ALA A 703 -12.02 -2.06 21.74
CA ALA A 703 -10.78 -2.15 22.49
C ALA A 703 -9.60 -2.61 21.59
N ILE A 704 -8.46 -1.94 21.72
CA ILE A 704 -7.19 -2.37 21.13
C ILE A 704 -6.13 -2.53 22.21
N ILE A 705 -5.36 -3.62 22.12
CA ILE A 705 -4.19 -3.87 22.96
C ILE A 705 -2.96 -3.92 22.04
N ILE A 706 -1.96 -3.10 22.33
CA ILE A 706 -0.72 -2.97 21.57
C ILE A 706 0.40 -3.64 22.36
N SER A 707 1.00 -4.67 21.78
CA SER A 707 2.17 -5.40 22.30
C SER A 707 3.41 -4.95 21.53
N ALA A 708 4.30 -4.21 22.19
CA ALA A 708 5.47 -3.59 21.57
C ALA A 708 6.67 -4.54 21.41
N VAL A 709 6.76 -5.61 22.21
CA VAL A 709 7.78 -6.69 22.12
C VAL A 709 9.19 -6.30 22.56
N ARG A 710 9.64 -5.09 22.25
CA ARG A 710 11.04 -4.69 22.46
C ARG A 710 11.32 -4.38 23.93
N SER A 711 12.25 -5.16 24.48
CA SER A 711 12.79 -5.08 25.84
C SER A 711 14.24 -5.55 25.75
N ASN A 712 15.19 -4.60 25.79
CA ASN A 712 16.62 -4.89 25.67
C ASN A 712 17.50 -3.77 26.26
N ALA A 713 18.60 -4.17 26.91
CA ALA A 713 19.57 -3.27 27.55
C ALA A 713 20.30 -2.28 26.61
N SER A 714 20.08 -2.37 25.30
CA SER A 714 20.63 -1.46 24.28
C SER A 714 19.70 -0.29 23.90
N GLY A 715 18.44 -0.29 24.34
CA GLY A 715 17.46 0.73 23.96
C GLY A 715 17.05 0.65 22.47
N GLU A 716 17.24 -0.51 21.84
CA GLU A 716 16.94 -0.67 20.41
C GLU A 716 15.45 -0.98 20.20
N VAL A 717 14.70 0.01 19.68
CA VAL A 717 13.28 -0.18 19.33
C VAL A 717 13.10 -0.77 17.92
N GLY A 718 14.08 -0.64 17.03
CA GLY A 718 14.03 -1.16 15.66
C GLY A 718 12.79 -0.69 14.88
N PHE A 719 11.98 -1.64 14.42
CA PHE A 719 10.77 -1.42 13.60
C PHE A 719 9.66 -0.57 14.26
N LEU A 720 9.71 -0.41 15.60
CA LEU A 720 8.81 0.49 16.33
C LEU A 720 9.05 1.99 16.04
N SER A 721 10.25 2.38 15.55
CA SER A 721 10.59 3.80 15.31
C SER A 721 9.83 4.44 14.14
N ASP A 722 9.09 3.65 13.34
CA ASP A 722 8.18 4.16 12.32
C ASP A 722 6.94 4.77 12.98
N SER A 723 6.95 6.09 13.12
CA SER A 723 5.84 6.88 13.68
C SER A 723 4.50 6.64 12.97
N ARG A 724 4.51 6.30 11.67
CA ARG A 724 3.28 6.01 10.90
C ARG A 724 2.68 4.68 11.32
N ARG A 725 3.51 3.67 11.65
CA ARG A 725 3.07 2.38 12.20
C ARG A 725 2.42 2.56 13.57
N MET A 726 3.06 3.28 14.46
CA MET A 726 2.51 3.51 15.80
C MET A 726 1.23 4.35 15.75
N ASN A 727 1.19 5.42 14.94
CA ASN A 727 -0.03 6.18 14.65
C ASN A 727 -1.17 5.27 14.15
N VAL A 728 -0.87 4.35 13.22
CA VAL A 728 -1.87 3.40 12.71
C VAL A 728 -2.37 2.46 13.80
N ALA A 729 -1.49 1.95 14.68
CA ALA A 729 -1.84 1.03 15.76
C ALA A 729 -2.79 1.69 16.79
N VAL A 730 -2.40 2.83 17.36
CA VAL A 730 -3.22 3.58 18.34
C VAL A 730 -4.58 3.95 17.74
N THR A 731 -4.60 4.45 16.51
CA THR A 731 -5.83 4.90 15.83
C THR A 731 -6.74 3.78 15.33
N ARG A 732 -6.45 2.50 15.67
CA ARG A 732 -7.42 1.39 15.52
C ARG A 732 -8.43 1.34 16.67
N ALA A 733 -8.09 1.88 17.84
CA ALA A 733 -8.95 1.89 19.02
C ALA A 733 -10.16 2.81 18.81
N ARG A 734 -11.32 2.44 19.38
CA ARG A 734 -12.46 3.35 19.50
C ARG A 734 -12.57 3.91 20.91
N LYS A 735 -12.66 3.06 21.92
CA LYS A 735 -13.00 3.42 23.32
C LYS A 735 -11.90 3.09 24.33
N HIS A 736 -11.10 2.07 24.07
CA HIS A 736 -10.02 1.62 24.95
C HIS A 736 -8.76 1.33 24.14
N CYS A 737 -7.63 1.91 24.54
CA CYS A 737 -6.31 1.63 23.99
C CYS A 737 -5.38 1.24 25.15
N CYS A 738 -4.97 -0.03 25.19
CA CYS A 738 -3.95 -0.53 26.09
C CYS A 738 -2.60 -0.58 25.35
N LEU A 739 -1.56 -0.02 25.94
CA LEU A 739 -0.18 -0.08 25.48
C LEU A 739 0.63 -0.93 26.46
N ILE A 740 1.29 -1.98 25.97
CA ILE A 740 2.15 -2.86 26.77
C ILE A 740 3.57 -2.75 26.19
N ILE A 741 4.49 -2.23 27.00
CA ILE A 741 5.86 -1.83 26.61
C ILE A 741 6.83 -2.09 27.74
N ASP A 742 8.13 -2.18 27.42
CA ASP A 742 9.20 -1.83 28.35
C ASP A 742 9.52 -0.34 28.19
N SER A 743 9.22 0.49 29.19
CA SER A 743 9.42 1.94 29.12
C SER A 743 10.89 2.34 28.99
N ASP A 744 11.83 1.59 29.59
CA ASP A 744 13.28 1.86 29.51
C ASP A 744 13.79 1.68 28.06
N THR A 745 13.38 0.61 27.38
CA THR A 745 13.73 0.39 25.96
C THR A 745 12.99 1.35 25.05
N VAL A 746 11.66 1.47 25.19
CA VAL A 746 10.81 2.19 24.23
C VAL A 746 11.05 3.70 24.25
N SER A 747 11.31 4.29 25.42
CA SER A 747 11.56 5.74 25.56
C SER A 747 12.93 6.19 25.03
N SER A 748 13.78 5.24 24.60
CA SER A 748 15.03 5.56 23.88
C SER A 748 14.78 6.18 22.50
N ASP A 749 13.60 5.94 21.89
CA ASP A 749 13.16 6.66 20.70
C ASP A 749 12.35 7.91 21.07
N ARG A 750 12.69 9.05 20.46
CA ARG A 750 12.08 10.35 20.78
C ARG A 750 10.60 10.44 20.45
N PHE A 751 10.13 9.78 19.39
CA PHE A 751 8.71 9.82 19.02
C PHE A 751 7.92 8.93 19.97
N LEU A 752 8.41 7.72 20.27
CA LEU A 752 7.76 6.80 21.19
C LEU A 752 7.73 7.33 22.62
N ALA A 753 8.78 8.03 23.09
CA ALA A 753 8.77 8.71 24.38
C ALA A 753 7.56 9.65 24.57
N THR A 754 7.15 10.39 23.52
CA THR A 754 5.94 11.25 23.60
C THR A 754 4.64 10.47 23.76
N LEU A 755 4.58 9.23 23.28
CA LEU A 755 3.43 8.33 23.48
C LEU A 755 3.41 7.79 24.91
N VAL A 756 4.56 7.43 25.47
CA VAL A 756 4.68 6.98 26.86
C VAL A 756 4.27 8.10 27.82
N GLU A 757 4.90 9.28 27.72
CA GLU A 757 4.59 10.47 28.54
C GLU A 757 3.11 10.86 28.44
N TYR A 758 2.52 10.76 27.24
CA TYR A 758 1.10 11.05 27.04
C TYR A 758 0.19 10.04 27.79
N PHE A 759 0.50 8.75 27.71
CA PHE A 759 -0.24 7.70 28.41
C PHE A 759 -0.06 7.80 29.94
N GLU A 760 1.13 8.12 30.43
CA GLU A 760 1.39 8.37 31.87
C GLU A 760 0.63 9.58 32.40
N THR A 761 0.41 10.60 31.56
CA THR A 761 -0.25 11.86 31.96
C THR A 761 -1.78 11.79 31.87
N HIS A 762 -2.33 11.04 30.92
CA HIS A 762 -3.77 11.04 30.59
C HIS A 762 -4.48 9.69 30.78
N GLY A 763 -3.74 8.61 31.06
CA GLY A 763 -4.26 7.27 31.25
C GLY A 763 -3.93 6.67 32.62
N ASP A 764 -4.40 5.45 32.82
CA ASP A 764 -4.00 4.65 33.98
C ASP A 764 -2.67 3.95 33.69
N VAL A 765 -1.78 3.86 34.69
CA VAL A 765 -0.49 3.18 34.59
C VAL A 765 -0.44 2.02 35.58
N ALA A 766 0.02 0.86 35.12
CA ALA A 766 0.24 -0.32 35.95
C ALA A 766 1.54 -1.05 35.58
N SER A 767 2.15 -1.75 36.53
CA SER A 767 3.26 -2.68 36.24
C SER A 767 2.71 -4.03 35.76
N ALA A 768 3.42 -4.68 34.84
CA ALA A 768 3.12 -6.01 34.34
C ALA A 768 3.06 -7.08 35.45
N ALA A 769 3.79 -6.90 36.57
CA ALA A 769 3.73 -7.74 37.76
C ALA A 769 2.34 -7.77 38.44
N ALA A 770 1.41 -6.86 38.10
CA ALA A 770 0.02 -6.91 38.55
C ALA A 770 -0.89 -7.81 37.66
N TYR A 771 -0.33 -8.38 36.60
CA TYR A 771 -1.04 -9.20 35.61
C TYR A 771 -0.52 -10.64 35.57
N VAL A 772 0.79 -10.85 35.67
CA VAL A 772 1.41 -12.19 35.67
C VAL A 772 2.21 -12.38 36.97
N PRO A 773 2.16 -13.57 37.63
CA PRO A 773 2.85 -13.84 38.90
C PRO A 773 4.38 -13.94 38.81
#